data_AF-A0A1G7TF51-F1
#
_entry.id   AF-A0A1G7TF51-F1
#
_cell.length_a   1.000
_cell.length_b   1.000
_cell.length_c   1.000
_cell.angle_alpha   90.00
_cell.angle_beta   90.00
_cell.angle_gamma   90.00
#
_symmetry.space_group_name_H-M   'P 1'
#
loop_
_entity.id
_entity.type
_entity.pdbx_description
1 polymer ?
#
loop_
_entity_poly.entity_id
_entity_poly.type
_entity_poly.pdbx_seq_one_letter_code
_entity_poly.pdbx_strand_id
1 'polypeptide(L)'
;MSSPTSASDRLHYGVQRWLHAQGWPSLRPAQAAAVAPVLSERIDVIISAPTAGGKTEAAFLPICSRLAEARDGGPPAAGIEVLYVSPLKALINDQYDRLGLLCRDLDIPVHRWHGDVPASAKTKIRRSPAGIVVITPESLEALFVTGGHDVARILGGLRYIVVDEMHAFLGTERGMQLQSLMHRAEETLGRRVPRIALSATLADPTAARDFLRPGEGERVEYINPPQPSNVRLRVFGHQRRNPSTTDSDTEPSDLVAISERLFNGMRGNDHLVFANSRKNVETYTDRLSRLAAERRVPNEFFAHHGNLAKQDREFVEQRLKGGEPTTAVCTSTLEMGVDIGSVEAVAQIGPPPGVASLRQRMGRSGRRNRIPKLMVHISEDEMSDQISTLDELRPRLVQTVAMIQLMGERYLETPDPRHPHLSTLVQQVLSVIAQRGGASAGSLYAVLCKRGPFREVDESMFVELLRAMGTAALLQQGSDGLLLAGEVGDRMVNHYSFYTAFHAAEELRVLHGPRTLGTITPGPGLHIDGLLLLGGRRWRIVALELDAKIVMVEPSSGARPPNFDGTSGVLVADPVRRRMRRLYVTDEVPPWLDDEAAQLLAQGRAAFARLGLSDNGFLERGGETLVFPWRGDKIMNTLAAVLTAREVDVADDGIALTVKGTAEPLRDLMRSLAKEPAADPLELAGECPSLELDKHDGYLTRELLVHSYAARFLDVPSAWQTLRDLGEGNAAATRIAAPVSHVSTEQAVLGKTPFAVVDVETTGFDADGRDRIVEIAIIRLAPDGSLLDSWSTLVDPQRTPGPTRVHGLTAEHLVNAPTFSDVADEVLAHLSGAIVVAHNADFDHRFLRAEVGRAGRMAPHWPILCTRRLAYQLASATSRRLTDLCRAEGLRHEGAHSALADADATARLLAVYLKRADAGGTSTASELGVSPTTLPPSVDPPTTRPSLRLRTAPAPDRQALAGGASGDPRLDDYLDLLEIVLADHVITEEEEQQLAVVATASGLTRQQVAAARHAMSPTGCLEAAL
;
A
#
# COMPACT_ATOMS: atom_id res chain seq x y z
N MET A 1 16.28 27.56 -58.44
CA MET A 1 16.39 27.38 -56.99
C MET A 1 15.24 26.47 -56.56
N SER A 2 15.51 25.19 -56.33
CA SER A 2 14.52 24.22 -55.89
C SER A 2 14.07 24.56 -54.47
N SER A 3 12.77 24.80 -54.27
CA SER A 3 12.17 24.90 -52.94
C SER A 3 12.61 23.71 -52.09
N PRO A 4 12.97 23.89 -50.81
CA PRO A 4 13.33 22.77 -49.95
C PRO A 4 12.16 21.78 -49.92
N THR A 5 12.41 20.52 -50.30
CA THR A 5 11.42 19.44 -50.24
C THR A 5 10.89 19.35 -48.83
N SER A 6 9.57 19.44 -48.67
CA SER A 6 8.95 19.37 -47.35
C SER A 6 9.15 17.97 -46.76
N ALA A 7 9.19 17.84 -45.42
CA ALA A 7 9.35 16.53 -44.79
C ALA A 7 8.25 15.53 -45.20
N SER A 8 7.04 16.01 -45.52
CA SER A 8 5.94 15.20 -46.06
C SER A 8 6.24 14.63 -47.44
N ASP A 9 6.98 15.34 -48.30
CA ASP A 9 7.29 14.90 -49.67
C ASP A 9 8.22 13.68 -49.70
N ARG A 10 8.86 13.37 -48.57
CA ARG A 10 9.75 12.22 -48.39
C ARG A 10 9.01 10.94 -47.98
N LEU A 11 7.72 11.03 -47.65
CA LEU A 11 6.91 9.89 -47.24
C LEU A 11 6.37 9.14 -48.47
N HIS A 12 6.02 7.88 -48.31
CA HIS A 12 5.42 7.08 -49.38
C HIS A 12 4.09 7.70 -49.86
N TYR A 13 3.78 7.58 -51.15
CA TYR A 13 2.57 8.18 -51.75
C TYR A 13 1.28 7.77 -51.02
N GLY A 14 1.16 6.52 -50.58
CA GLY A 14 0.01 6.05 -49.78
C GLY A 14 -0.13 6.78 -48.44
N VAL A 15 0.99 7.08 -47.77
CA VAL A 15 1.00 7.84 -46.51
C VAL A 15 0.65 9.31 -46.76
N GLN A 16 1.13 9.91 -47.85
CA GLN A 16 0.75 11.27 -48.25
C GLN A 16 -0.76 11.38 -48.52
N ARG A 17 -1.35 10.39 -49.20
CA ARG A 17 -2.80 10.31 -49.42
C ARG A 17 -3.56 10.22 -48.10
N TRP A 18 -3.09 9.41 -47.17
CA TRP A 18 -3.70 9.29 -45.84
C TRP A 18 -3.65 10.64 -45.10
N LEU A 19 -2.51 11.34 -45.09
CA LEU A 19 -2.39 12.67 -44.48
C LEU A 19 -3.39 13.68 -45.04
N HIS A 20 -3.57 13.68 -46.37
CA HIS A 20 -4.55 14.53 -47.03
C HIS A 20 -5.98 14.15 -46.64
N ALA A 21 -6.31 12.86 -46.55
CA ALA A 21 -7.62 12.38 -46.11
C ALA A 21 -7.93 12.73 -44.65
N GLN A 22 -6.92 12.80 -43.78
CA GLN A 22 -7.07 13.29 -42.40
C GLN A 22 -7.19 14.82 -42.30
N GLY A 23 -7.03 15.55 -43.42
CA GLY A 23 -7.08 17.01 -43.44
C GLY A 23 -5.88 17.68 -42.78
N TRP A 24 -4.70 17.04 -42.76
CA TRP A 24 -3.51 17.59 -42.13
C TRP A 24 -2.75 18.51 -43.11
N PRO A 25 -2.72 19.83 -42.89
CA PRO A 25 -2.09 20.76 -43.84
C PRO A 25 -0.55 20.72 -43.80
N SER A 26 0.03 20.26 -42.68
CA SER A 26 1.47 20.12 -42.49
C SER A 26 1.78 19.17 -41.33
N LEU A 27 2.97 18.59 -41.33
CA LEU A 27 3.47 17.83 -40.18
C LEU A 27 3.83 18.76 -39.02
N ARG A 28 3.57 18.28 -37.79
CA ARG A 28 4.02 18.97 -36.56
C ARG A 28 5.55 18.91 -36.44
N PRO A 29 6.19 19.79 -35.64
CA PRO A 29 7.65 19.85 -35.53
C PRO A 29 8.31 18.50 -35.20
N ALA A 30 7.75 17.72 -34.27
CA ALA A 30 8.29 16.41 -33.91
C ALA A 30 8.11 15.37 -35.02
N GLN A 31 6.98 15.43 -35.73
CA GLN A 31 6.69 14.55 -36.87
C GLN A 31 7.65 14.85 -38.03
N ALA A 32 7.82 16.12 -38.38
CA ALA A 32 8.73 16.55 -39.44
C ALA A 32 10.19 16.19 -39.15
N ALA A 33 10.65 16.43 -37.92
CA ALA A 33 12.02 16.10 -37.49
C ALA A 33 12.30 14.59 -37.50
N ALA A 34 11.30 13.75 -37.19
CA ALA A 34 11.45 12.30 -37.15
C ALA A 34 11.50 11.62 -38.52
N VAL A 35 11.01 12.26 -39.59
CA VAL A 35 10.92 11.63 -40.92
C VAL A 35 12.28 11.12 -41.41
N ALA A 36 13.31 11.99 -41.44
CA ALA A 36 14.60 11.62 -42.02
C ALA A 36 15.35 10.56 -41.20
N PRO A 37 15.47 10.71 -39.86
CA PRO A 37 16.13 9.72 -39.00
C PRO A 37 15.48 8.34 -39.09
N VAL A 38 14.14 8.27 -38.99
CA VAL A 38 13.41 7.00 -38.97
C VAL A 38 13.46 6.30 -40.33
N LEU A 39 13.32 7.05 -41.43
CA LEU A 39 13.46 6.48 -42.77
C LEU A 39 14.85 5.88 -43.00
N SER A 40 15.91 6.35 -42.32
CA SER A 40 17.27 5.88 -42.59
C SER A 40 17.51 4.40 -42.30
N GLU A 41 16.72 3.79 -41.40
CA GLU A 41 16.91 2.42 -40.90
C GLU A 41 18.29 2.11 -40.30
N ARG A 42 19.05 3.15 -39.91
CA ARG A 42 20.44 2.99 -39.46
C ARG A 42 20.69 3.43 -38.03
N ILE A 43 19.87 4.32 -37.52
CA ILE A 43 20.09 4.96 -36.22
C ILE A 43 18.91 4.73 -35.29
N ASP A 44 19.20 4.81 -33.99
CA ASP A 44 18.19 4.79 -32.96
C ASP A 44 17.68 6.19 -32.72
N VAL A 45 16.40 6.31 -32.39
CA VAL A 45 15.74 7.61 -32.27
C VAL A 45 14.90 7.64 -31.00
N ILE A 46 15.03 8.70 -30.21
CA ILE A 46 14.09 9.03 -29.14
C ILE A 46 13.28 10.24 -29.61
N ILE A 47 11.96 10.08 -29.69
CA ILE A 47 11.02 11.13 -30.03
C ILE A 47 10.36 11.62 -28.73
N SER A 48 10.80 12.80 -28.30
CA SER A 48 10.38 13.47 -27.09
C SER A 48 9.36 14.54 -27.42
N ALA A 49 8.09 14.31 -27.06
CA ALA A 49 7.02 15.28 -27.21
C ALA A 49 5.91 15.08 -26.16
N PRO A 50 5.10 16.11 -25.85
CA PRO A 50 3.92 15.94 -25.01
C PRO A 50 2.97 14.86 -25.56
N THR A 51 2.10 14.31 -24.71
CA THR A 51 1.13 13.26 -25.08
C THR A 51 0.25 13.68 -26.26
N ALA A 52 -0.17 14.94 -26.30
CA ALA A 52 -0.93 15.50 -27.42
C ALA A 52 -0.08 15.85 -28.66
N GLY A 53 1.24 15.63 -28.65
CA GLY A 53 2.20 16.09 -29.66
C GLY A 53 2.23 15.29 -30.97
N GLY A 54 1.53 14.14 -31.06
CA GLY A 54 1.53 13.28 -32.24
C GLY A 54 2.78 12.38 -32.34
N LYS A 55 3.25 11.86 -31.19
CA LYS A 55 4.44 10.99 -31.08
C LYS A 55 4.30 9.71 -31.91
N THR A 56 3.14 9.06 -31.83
CA THR A 56 2.87 7.84 -32.59
C THR A 56 3.04 8.09 -34.08
N GLU A 57 2.42 9.14 -34.65
CA GLU A 57 2.58 9.45 -36.07
C GLU A 57 4.01 9.89 -36.43
N ALA A 58 4.73 10.52 -35.51
CA ALA A 58 6.12 10.89 -35.75
C ALA A 58 7.00 9.66 -36.02
N ALA A 59 6.74 8.53 -35.36
CA ALA A 59 7.38 7.26 -35.68
C ALA A 59 6.71 6.52 -36.86
N PHE A 60 5.38 6.40 -36.85
CA PHE A 60 4.70 5.48 -37.74
C PHE A 60 4.46 6.00 -39.16
N LEU A 61 4.41 7.32 -39.40
CA LEU A 61 4.36 7.84 -40.78
C LEU A 61 5.61 7.44 -41.59
N PRO A 62 6.85 7.64 -41.10
CA PRO A 62 8.03 7.16 -41.81
C PRO A 62 8.18 5.63 -41.78
N ILE A 63 7.85 4.93 -40.68
CA ILE A 63 7.89 3.45 -40.66
C ILE A 63 6.95 2.86 -41.72
N CYS A 64 5.70 3.28 -41.76
CA CYS A 64 4.72 2.77 -42.72
C CYS A 64 5.10 3.10 -44.16
N SER A 65 5.75 4.25 -44.38
CA SER A 65 6.32 4.59 -45.69
C SER A 65 7.34 3.55 -46.13
N ARG A 66 8.25 3.17 -45.23
CA ARG A 66 9.31 2.21 -45.52
C ARG A 66 8.80 0.78 -45.71
N LEU A 67 7.78 0.37 -44.95
CA LEU A 67 7.10 -0.92 -45.13
C LEU A 67 6.31 -1.01 -46.44
N ALA A 68 5.69 0.10 -46.86
CA ALA A 68 4.97 0.19 -48.13
C ALA A 68 5.93 0.13 -49.33
N GLU A 69 7.02 0.91 -49.29
CA GLU A 69 8.06 0.86 -50.33
C GLU A 69 8.67 -0.55 -50.48
N ALA A 70 8.85 -1.28 -49.38
CA ALA A 70 9.32 -2.66 -49.42
C ALA A 70 8.34 -3.60 -50.13
N ARG A 71 7.03 -3.32 -50.06
CA ARG A 71 5.96 -4.09 -50.73
C ARG A 71 5.83 -3.75 -52.21
N ASP A 72 6.04 -2.49 -52.57
CA ASP A 72 6.08 -2.08 -53.98
C ASP A 72 7.20 -2.82 -54.75
N GLY A 73 8.30 -3.13 -54.06
CA GLY A 73 9.43 -3.88 -54.61
C GLY A 73 9.27 -5.41 -54.66
N GLY A 74 8.18 -5.97 -54.12
CA GLY A 74 7.93 -7.42 -54.07
C GLY A 74 7.33 -7.91 -52.74
N PRO A 75 7.18 -9.23 -52.56
CA PRO A 75 6.66 -9.78 -51.31
C PRO A 75 7.57 -9.42 -50.12
N PRO A 76 7.01 -9.04 -48.96
CA PRO A 76 7.80 -8.63 -47.81
C PRO A 76 8.67 -9.78 -47.26
N ALA A 77 9.73 -9.41 -46.54
CA ALA A 77 10.57 -10.38 -45.84
C ALA A 77 9.72 -11.22 -44.86
N ALA A 78 10.02 -12.52 -44.76
CA ALA A 78 9.31 -13.40 -43.84
C ALA A 78 9.59 -13.02 -42.38
N GLY A 79 8.53 -12.86 -41.58
CA GLY A 79 8.63 -12.45 -40.17
C GLY A 79 7.91 -11.15 -39.87
N ILE A 80 7.77 -10.84 -38.59
CA ILE A 80 7.27 -9.55 -38.09
C ILE A 80 8.26 -8.45 -38.51
N GLU A 81 7.76 -7.36 -39.06
CA GLU A 81 8.58 -6.23 -39.55
C GLU A 81 8.75 -5.14 -38.49
N VAL A 82 7.78 -4.97 -37.59
CA VAL A 82 7.84 -4.00 -36.49
C VAL A 82 7.33 -4.61 -35.19
N LEU A 83 8.16 -4.51 -34.15
CA LEU A 83 7.79 -4.86 -32.79
C LEU A 83 7.49 -3.59 -32.01
N TYR A 84 6.21 -3.29 -31.78
CA TYR A 84 5.76 -2.12 -31.04
C TYR A 84 5.46 -2.50 -29.59
N VAL A 85 6.41 -2.25 -28.69
CA VAL A 85 6.28 -2.52 -27.27
C VAL A 85 5.54 -1.39 -26.58
N SER A 86 4.49 -1.73 -25.83
CA SER A 86 3.69 -0.79 -25.05
C SER A 86 3.60 -1.24 -23.58
N PRO A 87 3.65 -0.32 -22.60
CA PRO A 87 3.61 -0.67 -21.18
C PRO A 87 2.25 -1.18 -20.70
N LEU A 88 1.14 -0.94 -21.41
CA LEU A 88 -0.19 -1.27 -20.90
C LEU A 88 -1.04 -1.96 -21.97
N LYS A 89 -1.81 -2.97 -21.55
CA LYS A 89 -2.76 -3.68 -22.44
C LYS A 89 -3.78 -2.74 -23.07
N ALA A 90 -4.31 -1.79 -22.29
CA ALA A 90 -5.26 -0.79 -22.77
C ALA A 90 -4.64 0.09 -23.88
N LEU A 91 -3.38 0.47 -23.71
CA LEU A 91 -2.64 1.23 -24.74
C LEU A 91 -2.39 0.39 -25.99
N ILE A 92 -2.14 -0.93 -25.87
CA ILE A 92 -2.03 -1.81 -27.04
C ILE A 92 -3.30 -1.80 -27.89
N ASN A 93 -4.48 -1.92 -27.25
CA ASN A 93 -5.75 -1.92 -27.97
C ASN A 93 -5.99 -0.60 -28.69
N ASP A 94 -5.72 0.51 -28.02
CA ASP A 94 -5.81 1.85 -28.61
C ASP A 94 -4.86 2.00 -29.83
N GLN A 95 -3.59 1.63 -29.68
CA GLN A 95 -2.64 1.72 -30.78
C GLN A 95 -2.96 0.75 -31.93
N TYR A 96 -3.53 -0.42 -31.64
CA TYR A 96 -4.00 -1.35 -32.66
C TYR A 96 -5.07 -0.73 -33.55
N ASP A 97 -6.08 -0.09 -32.96
CA ASP A 97 -7.16 0.55 -33.71
C ASP A 97 -6.63 1.75 -34.50
N ARG A 98 -5.81 2.59 -33.86
CA ARG A 98 -5.21 3.78 -34.49
C ARG A 98 -4.29 3.44 -35.66
N LEU A 99 -3.38 2.48 -35.49
CA LEU A 99 -2.50 2.03 -36.57
C LEU A 99 -3.27 1.28 -37.65
N GLY A 100 -4.32 0.56 -37.28
CA GLY A 100 -5.21 -0.12 -38.23
C GLY A 100 -5.82 0.83 -39.27
N LEU A 101 -6.07 2.10 -38.92
CA LEU A 101 -6.56 3.10 -39.88
C LEU A 101 -5.48 3.54 -40.89
N LEU A 102 -4.24 3.74 -40.45
CA LEU A 102 -3.12 4.12 -41.31
C LEU A 102 -2.68 2.96 -42.22
N CYS A 103 -2.59 1.76 -41.65
CA CYS A 103 -2.01 0.60 -42.31
C CYS A 103 -2.95 -0.09 -43.29
N ARG A 104 -4.27 0.11 -43.16
CA ARG A 104 -5.28 -0.51 -44.02
C ARG A 104 -5.09 -0.15 -45.50
N ASP A 105 -4.84 1.13 -45.79
CA ASP A 105 -4.66 1.61 -47.16
C ASP A 105 -3.27 1.27 -47.74
N LEU A 106 -2.40 0.66 -46.93
CA LEU A 106 -1.02 0.29 -47.27
C LEU A 106 -0.81 -1.22 -47.32
N ASP A 107 -1.86 -2.03 -47.10
CA ASP A 107 -1.77 -3.50 -46.99
C ASP A 107 -0.72 -3.98 -45.98
N ILE A 108 -0.58 -3.24 -44.87
CA ILE A 108 0.30 -3.61 -43.76
C ILE A 108 -0.56 -4.25 -42.65
N PRO A 109 -0.38 -5.55 -42.32
CA PRO A 109 -1.13 -6.16 -41.25
C PRO A 109 -0.68 -5.60 -39.89
N VAL A 110 -1.65 -5.31 -39.02
CA VAL A 110 -1.43 -4.89 -37.63
C VAL A 110 -2.05 -5.93 -36.71
N HIS A 111 -1.34 -6.26 -35.63
CA HIS A 111 -1.74 -7.29 -34.68
C HIS A 111 -1.55 -6.80 -33.24
N ARG A 112 -2.53 -7.05 -32.38
CA ARG A 112 -2.39 -6.91 -30.92
C ARG A 112 -1.93 -8.22 -30.30
N TRP A 113 -1.04 -8.15 -29.32
CA TRP A 113 -0.50 -9.32 -28.63
C TRP A 113 -0.34 -9.04 -27.13
N HIS A 114 -1.29 -9.49 -26.32
CA HIS A 114 -1.20 -9.46 -24.86
C HIS A 114 -1.93 -10.65 -24.23
N GLY A 115 -1.89 -10.77 -22.90
CA GLY A 115 -2.54 -11.84 -22.13
C GLY A 115 -3.97 -12.14 -22.58
N ASP A 116 -4.81 -11.11 -22.69
CA ASP A 116 -6.24 -11.26 -23.00
C ASP A 116 -6.55 -11.54 -24.50
N VAL A 117 -5.55 -11.55 -25.39
CA VAL A 117 -5.78 -11.91 -26.80
C VAL A 117 -5.93 -13.43 -26.92
N PRO A 118 -6.98 -13.95 -27.60
CA PRO A 118 -7.21 -15.38 -27.76
C PRO A 118 -6.00 -16.13 -28.31
N ALA A 119 -5.76 -17.35 -27.81
CA ALA A 119 -4.64 -18.18 -28.25
C ALA A 119 -4.67 -18.45 -29.76
N SER A 120 -5.85 -18.66 -30.35
CA SER A 120 -6.03 -18.86 -31.80
C SER A 120 -5.50 -17.71 -32.65
N ALA A 121 -5.69 -16.47 -32.22
CA ALA A 121 -5.17 -15.29 -32.90
C ALA A 121 -3.64 -15.24 -32.83
N LYS A 122 -3.05 -15.55 -31.67
CA LYS A 122 -1.59 -15.66 -31.49
C LYS A 122 -1.00 -16.77 -32.36
N THR A 123 -1.64 -17.94 -32.41
CA THR A 123 -1.20 -19.08 -33.25
C THR A 123 -1.20 -18.71 -34.73
N LYS A 124 -2.19 -17.95 -35.21
CA LYS A 124 -2.22 -17.46 -36.60
C LYS A 124 -0.99 -16.62 -36.93
N ILE A 125 -0.62 -15.69 -36.05
CA ILE A 125 0.57 -14.84 -36.22
C ILE A 125 1.85 -15.68 -36.14
N ARG A 126 1.94 -16.65 -35.22
CA ARG A 126 3.11 -17.56 -35.14
C ARG A 126 3.32 -18.36 -36.42
N ARG A 127 2.24 -18.80 -37.07
CA ARG A 127 2.29 -19.57 -38.33
C ARG A 127 2.68 -18.71 -39.52
N SER A 128 2.14 -17.50 -39.61
CA SER A 128 2.41 -16.56 -40.72
C SER A 128 2.72 -15.17 -40.15
N PRO A 129 3.96 -14.97 -39.64
CA PRO A 129 4.37 -13.71 -39.03
C PRO A 129 4.61 -12.64 -40.12
N ALA A 130 3.94 -11.50 -40.00
CA ALA A 130 4.06 -10.37 -40.92
C ALA A 130 3.65 -9.04 -40.26
N GLY A 131 4.10 -7.91 -40.81
CA GLY A 131 3.64 -6.58 -40.45
C GLY A 131 4.02 -6.11 -39.04
N ILE A 132 3.08 -5.45 -38.37
CA ILE A 132 3.28 -4.75 -37.10
C ILE A 132 2.63 -5.55 -35.96
N VAL A 133 3.40 -5.89 -34.93
CA VAL A 133 2.89 -6.51 -33.70
C VAL A 133 3.03 -5.55 -32.54
N VAL A 134 1.90 -5.19 -31.92
CA VAL A 134 1.82 -4.35 -30.72
C VAL A 134 1.72 -5.25 -29.48
N ILE A 135 2.72 -5.21 -28.61
CA ILE A 135 2.97 -6.22 -27.57
C ILE A 135 3.39 -5.62 -26.22
N THR A 136 3.18 -6.32 -25.09
CA THR A 136 3.77 -5.91 -23.80
C THR A 136 5.15 -6.58 -23.59
N PRO A 137 6.04 -6.03 -22.73
CA PRO A 137 7.30 -6.70 -22.38
C PRO A 137 7.08 -8.14 -21.87
N GLU A 138 6.08 -8.36 -21.03
CA GLU A 138 5.76 -9.67 -20.46
C GLU A 138 5.27 -10.65 -21.53
N SER A 139 4.51 -10.16 -22.51
CA SER A 139 4.02 -11.00 -23.60
C SER A 139 5.13 -11.33 -24.60
N LEU A 140 6.11 -10.43 -24.74
CA LEU A 140 7.33 -10.67 -25.48
C LEU A 140 8.20 -11.69 -24.75
N GLU A 141 8.36 -11.59 -23.44
CA GLU A 141 9.01 -12.61 -22.59
C GLU A 141 8.41 -13.99 -22.82
N ALA A 142 7.08 -14.09 -22.76
CA ALA A 142 6.36 -15.33 -23.02
C ALA A 142 6.60 -15.85 -24.45
N LEU A 143 6.75 -14.97 -25.45
CA LEU A 143 7.12 -15.36 -26.82
C LEU A 143 8.52 -15.96 -26.87
N PHE A 144 9.50 -15.39 -26.15
CA PHE A 144 10.86 -15.94 -26.09
C PHE A 144 10.89 -17.32 -25.42
N VAL A 145 10.23 -17.47 -24.28
CA VAL A 145 10.19 -18.72 -23.50
C VAL A 145 9.42 -19.81 -24.25
N THR A 146 8.20 -19.53 -24.70
CA THR A 146 7.33 -20.54 -25.33
C THR A 146 7.59 -20.74 -26.83
N GLY A 147 8.28 -19.79 -27.47
CA GLY A 147 8.66 -19.87 -28.87
C GLY A 147 9.99 -20.58 -29.09
N GLY A 148 10.90 -20.54 -28.12
CA GLY A 148 12.22 -21.19 -28.23
C GLY A 148 12.95 -20.81 -29.52
N HIS A 149 13.27 -21.81 -30.35
CA HIS A 149 13.94 -21.62 -31.64
C HIS A 149 13.07 -20.95 -32.72
N ASP A 150 11.73 -21.00 -32.61
CA ASP A 150 10.83 -20.35 -33.58
C ASP A 150 10.92 -18.82 -33.54
N VAL A 151 11.46 -18.24 -32.46
CA VAL A 151 11.61 -16.79 -32.29
C VAL A 151 12.40 -16.17 -33.45
N ALA A 152 13.46 -16.84 -33.91
CA ALA A 152 14.27 -16.37 -35.05
C ALA A 152 13.46 -16.25 -36.34
N ARG A 153 12.58 -17.23 -36.60
CA ARG A 153 11.66 -17.20 -37.76
C ARG A 153 10.58 -16.14 -37.59
N ILE A 154 10.02 -16.01 -36.38
CA ILE A 154 8.95 -15.04 -36.07
C ILE A 154 9.45 -13.60 -36.21
N LEU A 155 10.67 -13.31 -35.76
CA LEU A 155 11.28 -11.97 -35.80
C LEU A 155 12.19 -11.73 -37.02
N GLY A 156 12.30 -12.69 -37.96
CA GLY A 156 13.28 -12.64 -39.05
C GLY A 156 13.24 -11.35 -39.89
N GLY A 157 12.03 -10.84 -40.14
CA GLY A 157 11.76 -9.64 -40.91
C GLY A 157 11.93 -8.32 -40.17
N LEU A 158 12.35 -8.32 -38.90
CA LEU A 158 12.25 -7.15 -38.01
C LEU A 158 13.12 -5.98 -38.49
N ARG A 159 12.48 -4.87 -38.86
CA ARG A 159 13.11 -3.61 -39.29
C ARG A 159 13.22 -2.60 -38.16
N TYR A 160 12.24 -2.59 -37.25
CA TYR A 160 12.18 -1.63 -36.14
C TYR A 160 11.68 -2.27 -34.84
N ILE A 161 12.24 -1.83 -33.72
CA ILE A 161 11.64 -2.00 -32.39
C ILE A 161 11.17 -0.62 -31.93
N VAL A 162 9.88 -0.48 -31.66
CA VAL A 162 9.29 0.77 -31.13
C VAL A 162 8.98 0.57 -29.65
N VAL A 163 9.42 1.47 -28.79
CA VAL A 163 9.11 1.47 -27.35
C VAL A 163 8.20 2.65 -27.05
N ASP A 164 6.93 2.38 -26.73
CA ASP A 164 6.01 3.42 -26.29
C ASP A 164 6.24 3.84 -24.84
N GLU A 165 5.90 5.09 -24.52
CA GLU A 165 5.95 5.66 -23.18
C GLU A 165 7.22 5.26 -22.40
N MET A 166 8.39 5.40 -23.04
CA MET A 166 9.68 4.86 -22.54
C MET A 166 10.00 5.27 -21.10
N HIS A 167 9.58 6.45 -20.67
CA HIS A 167 9.73 6.93 -19.29
C HIS A 167 9.16 5.98 -18.23
N ALA A 168 8.15 5.19 -18.56
CA ALA A 168 7.55 4.23 -17.62
C ALA A 168 8.44 3.02 -17.34
N PHE A 169 9.51 2.84 -18.13
CA PHE A 169 10.46 1.76 -17.97
C PHE A 169 11.78 2.22 -17.31
N LEU A 170 12.08 3.52 -17.34
CA LEU A 170 13.35 4.05 -16.85
C LEU A 170 13.54 3.74 -15.36
N GLY A 171 14.63 3.04 -15.03
CA GLY A 171 15.00 2.74 -13.64
C GLY A 171 14.14 1.68 -12.94
N THR A 172 13.47 0.81 -13.69
CA THR A 172 12.59 -0.23 -13.14
C THR A 172 13.03 -1.63 -13.55
N GLU A 173 12.73 -2.65 -12.73
CA GLU A 173 12.92 -4.08 -13.08
C GLU A 173 12.26 -4.41 -14.45
N ARG A 174 11.07 -3.83 -14.68
CA ARG A 174 10.35 -3.97 -15.94
C ARG A 174 11.10 -3.40 -17.14
N GLY A 175 11.82 -2.30 -16.95
CA GLY A 175 12.65 -1.70 -17.99
C GLY A 175 13.88 -2.54 -18.30
N MET A 176 14.52 -3.11 -17.28
CA MET A 176 15.64 -4.04 -17.47
C MET A 176 15.22 -5.30 -18.21
N GLN A 177 14.04 -5.84 -17.89
CA GLN A 177 13.43 -6.93 -18.65
C GLN A 177 13.28 -6.55 -20.13
N LEU A 178 12.72 -5.37 -20.43
CA LEU A 178 12.56 -4.90 -21.80
C LEU A 178 13.90 -4.73 -22.53
N GLN A 179 14.92 -4.15 -21.89
CA GLN A 179 16.24 -4.01 -22.49
C GLN A 179 16.85 -5.38 -22.83
N SER A 180 16.70 -6.37 -21.94
CA SER A 180 17.16 -7.74 -22.17
C SER A 180 16.44 -8.35 -23.38
N LEU A 181 15.12 -8.23 -23.46
CA LEU A 181 14.33 -8.76 -24.57
C LEU A 181 14.69 -8.10 -25.92
N MET A 182 14.89 -6.78 -25.94
CA MET A 182 15.33 -6.08 -27.15
C MET A 182 16.74 -6.51 -27.59
N HIS A 183 17.66 -6.68 -26.65
CA HIS A 183 19.01 -7.17 -26.93
C HIS A 183 18.99 -8.62 -27.44
N ARG A 184 18.23 -9.49 -26.78
CA ARG A 184 18.07 -10.89 -27.18
C ARG A 184 17.40 -11.04 -28.54
N ALA A 185 16.50 -10.13 -28.93
CA ALA A 185 15.94 -10.10 -30.28
C ALA A 185 17.06 -9.88 -31.33
N GLU A 186 17.97 -8.93 -31.09
CA GLU A 186 19.11 -8.68 -31.98
C GLU A 186 20.12 -9.83 -31.98
N GLU A 187 20.45 -10.41 -30.82
CA GLU A 187 21.32 -11.60 -30.73
C GLU A 187 20.72 -12.80 -31.49
N THR A 188 19.40 -12.99 -31.42
CA THR A 188 18.70 -14.05 -32.16
C THR A 188 18.75 -13.81 -33.68
N LEU A 189 18.73 -12.55 -34.11
CA LEU A 189 18.79 -12.17 -35.52
C LEU A 189 20.22 -12.04 -36.07
N GLY A 190 21.23 -11.98 -35.19
CA GLY A 190 22.64 -11.76 -35.57
C GLY A 190 22.89 -10.38 -36.18
N ARG A 191 21.99 -9.41 -35.98
CA ARG A 191 22.12 -8.04 -36.52
C ARG A 191 21.46 -7.00 -35.61
N ARG A 192 21.97 -5.78 -35.68
CA ARG A 192 21.37 -4.62 -35.02
C ARG A 192 20.05 -4.24 -35.69
N VAL A 193 19.06 -3.87 -34.88
CA VAL A 193 17.75 -3.38 -35.31
C VAL A 193 17.59 -1.95 -34.76
N PRO A 194 17.25 -0.96 -35.61
CA PRO A 194 16.89 0.38 -35.15
C PRO A 194 15.81 0.37 -34.06
N ARG A 195 16.10 1.04 -32.94
CA ARG A 195 15.16 1.21 -31.83
C ARG A 195 14.62 2.63 -31.84
N ILE A 196 13.30 2.76 -31.74
CA ILE A 196 12.59 4.04 -31.72
C ILE A 196 11.82 4.14 -30.41
N ALA A 197 12.16 5.09 -29.55
CA ALA A 197 11.43 5.32 -28.32
C ALA A 197 10.50 6.54 -28.44
N LEU A 198 9.30 6.41 -27.92
CA LEU A 198 8.33 7.48 -27.76
C LEU A 198 8.27 7.83 -26.28
N SER A 199 8.42 9.10 -25.94
CA SER A 199 8.27 9.51 -24.54
C SER A 199 7.72 10.93 -24.42
N ALA A 200 6.98 11.17 -23.33
CA ALA A 200 6.87 12.52 -22.80
C ALA A 200 8.27 13.11 -22.55
N THR A 201 8.38 14.44 -22.44
CA THR A 201 9.68 15.10 -22.28
C THR A 201 10.47 14.52 -21.12
N LEU A 202 11.69 14.10 -21.41
CA LEU A 202 12.62 13.47 -20.48
C LEU A 202 13.57 14.54 -19.91
N ALA A 203 13.89 14.44 -18.61
CA ALA A 203 14.77 15.39 -17.94
C ALA A 203 16.25 15.12 -18.23
N ASP A 204 16.62 13.85 -18.36
CA ASP A 204 17.97 13.44 -18.71
C ASP A 204 17.97 12.70 -20.06
N PRO A 205 18.26 13.42 -21.16
CA PRO A 205 18.44 12.80 -22.47
C PRO A 205 19.55 11.75 -22.47
N THR A 206 20.60 11.89 -21.65
CA THR A 206 21.73 10.95 -21.61
C THR A 206 21.29 9.62 -21.03
N ALA A 207 20.66 9.62 -19.85
CA ALA A 207 20.12 8.40 -19.25
C ALA A 207 19.06 7.74 -20.15
N ALA A 208 18.21 8.53 -20.80
CA ALA A 208 17.21 8.01 -21.73
C ALA A 208 17.84 7.35 -22.97
N ARG A 209 18.88 7.96 -23.53
CA ARG A 209 19.65 7.41 -24.66
C ARG A 209 20.37 6.13 -24.27
N ASP A 210 21.01 6.11 -23.11
CA ASP A 210 21.68 4.92 -22.59
C ASP A 210 20.68 3.82 -22.27
N PHE A 211 19.49 4.15 -21.76
CA PHE A 211 18.42 3.16 -21.60
C PHE A 211 18.04 2.50 -22.93
N LEU A 212 17.82 3.30 -23.99
CA LEU A 212 17.44 2.74 -25.29
C LEU A 212 18.55 1.88 -25.89
N ARG A 213 19.81 2.30 -25.70
CA ARG A 213 20.99 1.59 -26.20
C ARG A 213 22.13 1.62 -25.16
N PRO A 214 22.16 0.64 -24.23
CA PRO A 214 23.15 0.61 -23.14
C PRO A 214 24.59 0.63 -23.66
N GLY A 215 25.37 1.61 -23.20
CA GLY A 215 26.78 1.80 -23.59
C GLY A 215 27.02 2.44 -24.95
N GLU A 216 25.97 2.71 -25.71
CA GLU A 216 26.05 3.40 -27.00
C GLU A 216 25.03 4.54 -27.11
N GLY A 217 24.60 5.11 -25.97
CA GLY A 217 23.60 6.19 -25.92
C GLY A 217 23.97 7.40 -26.80
N GLU A 218 25.26 7.71 -26.98
CA GLU A 218 25.71 8.80 -27.84
C GLU A 218 25.31 8.61 -29.33
N ARG A 219 25.07 7.37 -29.76
CA ARG A 219 24.61 7.03 -31.13
C ARG A 219 23.10 7.19 -31.33
N VAL A 220 22.37 7.54 -30.28
CA VAL A 220 20.92 7.69 -30.29
C VAL A 220 20.54 9.14 -30.56
N GLU A 221 19.83 9.38 -31.65
CA GLU A 221 19.32 10.71 -31.99
C GLU A 221 18.18 11.10 -31.04
N TYR A 222 18.24 12.30 -30.45
CA TYR A 222 17.21 12.79 -29.53
C TYR A 222 16.45 13.95 -30.17
N ILE A 223 15.21 13.68 -30.54
CA ILE A 223 14.32 14.62 -31.21
C ILE A 223 13.42 15.27 -30.15
N ASN A 224 13.69 16.52 -29.81
CA ASN A 224 12.93 17.29 -28.82
C ASN A 224 12.72 18.73 -29.30
N PRO A 225 11.80 18.95 -30.26
CA PRO A 225 11.54 20.28 -30.78
C PRO A 225 10.94 21.19 -29.68
N PRO A 226 11.23 22.50 -29.69
CA PRO A 226 10.66 23.44 -28.72
C PRO A 226 9.13 23.41 -28.74
N GLN A 227 8.50 23.39 -27.57
CA GLN A 227 7.05 23.48 -27.45
C GLN A 227 6.64 24.56 -26.44
N PRO A 228 5.60 25.35 -26.73
CA PRO A 228 5.03 26.29 -25.77
C PRO A 228 4.35 25.51 -24.63
N SER A 229 4.69 25.83 -23.39
CA SER A 229 4.18 25.16 -22.20
C SER A 229 3.39 26.14 -21.33
N ASN A 230 2.19 26.51 -21.77
CA ASN A 230 1.26 27.24 -20.92
C ASN A 230 0.37 26.21 -20.22
N VAL A 231 0.27 26.30 -18.90
CA VAL A 231 -0.58 25.45 -18.06
C VAL A 231 -1.40 26.37 -17.17
N ARG A 232 -2.70 26.12 -17.07
CA ARG A 232 -3.55 26.74 -16.04
C ARG A 232 -3.47 25.86 -14.80
N LEU A 233 -2.74 26.34 -13.81
CA LEU A 233 -2.50 25.67 -12.54
C LEU A 233 -3.20 26.41 -11.41
N ARG A 234 -3.84 25.67 -10.50
CA ARG A 234 -4.25 26.19 -9.20
C ARG A 234 -4.02 25.16 -8.10
N VAL A 235 -3.51 25.58 -6.95
CA VAL A 235 -3.34 24.73 -5.77
C VAL A 235 -4.22 25.26 -4.66
N PHE A 236 -5.01 24.37 -4.08
CA PHE A 236 -5.97 24.62 -3.02
C PHE A 236 -5.45 24.01 -1.72
N GLY A 237 -5.33 24.85 -0.69
CA GLY A 237 -5.09 24.41 0.69
C GLY A 237 -6.39 24.00 1.35
N HIS A 238 -6.32 23.03 2.25
CA HIS A 238 -7.46 22.60 3.09
C HIS A 238 -6.94 22.30 4.49
N GLN A 239 -7.73 22.61 5.50
CA GLN A 239 -7.46 22.24 6.89
C GLN A 239 -8.26 21.01 7.31
N ARG A 240 -7.56 20.01 7.85
CA ARG A 240 -8.15 18.80 8.42
C ARG A 240 -8.39 18.97 9.91
N ARG A 241 -9.67 18.95 10.27
CA ARG A 241 -10.16 18.76 11.64
C ARG A 241 -10.59 17.31 11.79
N ASN A 242 -9.97 16.58 12.73
CA ASN A 242 -10.52 15.28 13.10
C ASN A 242 -11.78 15.51 13.95
N PRO A 243 -12.89 14.78 13.70
CA PRO A 243 -14.08 14.88 14.53
C PRO A 243 -13.72 14.62 15.99
N SER A 244 -14.30 15.41 16.91
CA SER A 244 -14.18 15.10 18.33
C SER A 244 -14.81 13.73 18.60
N THR A 245 -14.34 13.03 19.64
CA THR A 245 -14.89 11.72 20.06
C THR A 245 -16.38 11.75 20.41
N THR A 246 -16.99 12.94 20.45
CA THR A 246 -18.42 13.19 20.70
C THR A 246 -19.28 13.21 19.44
N ASP A 247 -18.69 13.33 18.24
CA ASP A 247 -19.39 13.42 16.94
C ASP A 247 -18.84 12.37 15.96
N SER A 248 -19.01 11.08 16.27
CA SER A 248 -18.52 9.97 15.43
C SER A 248 -19.16 9.89 14.03
N ASP A 249 -20.27 10.60 13.82
CA ASP A 249 -21.01 10.64 12.55
C ASP A 249 -20.55 11.79 11.63
N THR A 250 -19.61 12.64 12.06
CA THR A 250 -19.15 13.77 11.24
C THR A 250 -17.95 13.38 10.38
N GLU A 251 -18.05 13.57 9.07
CA GLU A 251 -16.95 13.31 8.14
C GLU A 251 -15.81 14.35 8.30
N PRO A 252 -14.53 13.97 8.05
CA PRO A 252 -13.40 14.91 8.13
C PRO A 252 -13.61 16.18 7.28
N SER A 253 -13.26 17.36 7.84
CA SER A 253 -13.53 18.65 7.20
C SER A 253 -12.87 18.83 5.84
N ASP A 254 -11.67 18.29 5.67
CA ASP A 254 -10.91 18.32 4.42
C ASP A 254 -11.55 17.42 3.36
N LEU A 255 -11.99 16.22 3.73
CA LEU A 255 -12.75 15.33 2.84
C LEU A 255 -14.01 16.03 2.32
N VAL A 256 -14.72 16.74 3.21
CA VAL A 256 -15.90 17.55 2.87
C VAL A 256 -15.53 18.67 1.87
N ALA A 257 -14.57 19.51 2.22
CA ALA A 257 -14.18 20.68 1.43
C ALA A 257 -13.62 20.32 0.05
N ILE A 258 -12.77 19.29 -0.02
CA ILE A 258 -12.19 18.77 -1.26
C ILE A 258 -13.30 18.22 -2.15
N SER A 259 -14.19 17.38 -1.61
CA SER A 259 -15.26 16.76 -2.39
C SER A 259 -16.26 17.79 -2.92
N GLU A 260 -16.66 18.78 -2.13
CA GLU A 260 -17.51 19.89 -2.60
C GLU A 260 -16.83 20.67 -3.73
N ARG A 261 -15.53 20.97 -3.62
CA ARG A 261 -14.81 21.68 -4.68
C ARG A 261 -14.68 20.85 -5.96
N LEU A 262 -14.38 19.56 -5.83
CA LEU A 262 -14.35 18.63 -6.96
C LEU A 262 -15.74 18.51 -7.60
N PHE A 263 -16.79 18.36 -6.81
CA PHE A 263 -18.17 18.27 -7.28
C PHE A 263 -18.59 19.49 -8.09
N ASN A 264 -18.24 20.69 -7.63
CA ASN A 264 -18.57 21.94 -8.31
C ASN A 264 -17.68 22.22 -9.54
N GLY A 265 -16.43 21.73 -9.52
CA GLY A 265 -15.44 22.02 -10.56
C GLY A 265 -15.26 20.94 -11.63
N MET A 266 -15.77 19.73 -11.41
CA MET A 266 -15.51 18.55 -12.24
C MET A 266 -16.79 17.80 -12.65
N ARG A 267 -17.81 18.55 -13.04
CA ARG A 267 -19.03 18.02 -13.67
C ARG A 267 -19.24 18.62 -15.06
N GLY A 268 -20.03 17.93 -15.88
CA GLY A 268 -20.46 18.37 -17.20
C GLY A 268 -19.44 18.15 -18.32
N ASN A 269 -18.23 17.67 -18.00
CA ASN A 269 -17.18 17.32 -18.96
C ASN A 269 -16.33 16.16 -18.41
N ASP A 270 -15.35 15.71 -19.18
CA ASP A 270 -14.45 14.63 -18.78
C ASP A 270 -13.29 15.13 -17.91
N HIS A 271 -13.09 14.52 -16.75
CA HIS A 271 -12.03 14.87 -15.80
C HIS A 271 -11.31 13.64 -15.25
N LEU A 272 -10.11 13.85 -14.72
CA LEU A 272 -9.38 12.85 -13.93
C LEU A 272 -9.06 13.41 -12.55
N VAL A 273 -9.33 12.63 -11.50
CA VAL A 273 -8.98 12.96 -10.12
C VAL A 273 -8.02 11.91 -9.59
N PHE A 274 -6.74 12.25 -9.46
CA PHE A 274 -5.73 11.33 -8.94
C PHE A 274 -5.70 11.36 -7.41
N ALA A 275 -5.80 10.19 -6.79
CA ALA A 275 -5.55 9.99 -5.36
C ALA A 275 -4.45 8.92 -5.16
N ASN A 276 -3.61 9.12 -4.16
CA ASN A 276 -2.39 8.32 -3.98
C ASN A 276 -2.62 6.93 -3.34
N SER A 277 -3.84 6.60 -2.92
CA SER A 277 -4.18 5.29 -2.35
C SER A 277 -5.52 4.79 -2.86
N ARG A 278 -5.68 3.47 -2.92
CA ARG A 278 -6.94 2.83 -3.33
C ARG A 278 -8.06 3.20 -2.35
N LYS A 279 -7.75 3.23 -1.05
CA LYS A 279 -8.67 3.68 0.00
C LYS A 279 -9.19 5.09 -0.28
N ASN A 280 -8.32 6.04 -0.63
CA ASN A 280 -8.75 7.41 -0.92
C ASN A 280 -9.60 7.46 -2.20
N VAL A 281 -9.25 6.70 -3.25
CA VAL A 281 -10.08 6.60 -4.46
C VAL A 281 -11.51 6.20 -4.11
N GLU A 282 -11.69 5.13 -3.35
CA GLU A 282 -13.02 4.66 -2.94
C GLU A 282 -13.73 5.70 -2.05
N THR A 283 -13.02 6.27 -1.06
CA THR A 283 -13.58 7.27 -0.13
C THR A 283 -14.10 8.52 -0.85
N TYR A 284 -13.32 9.09 -1.77
CA TYR A 284 -13.75 10.27 -2.52
C TYR A 284 -14.85 9.93 -3.54
N THR A 285 -14.79 8.76 -4.18
CA THR A 285 -15.82 8.32 -5.14
C THR A 285 -17.17 8.15 -4.46
N ASP A 286 -17.21 7.47 -3.32
CA ASP A 286 -18.43 7.30 -2.51
C ASP A 286 -19.05 8.66 -2.16
N ARG A 287 -18.24 9.56 -1.60
CA ARG A 287 -18.72 10.87 -1.17
C ARG A 287 -19.21 11.72 -2.34
N LEU A 288 -18.52 11.73 -3.47
CA LEU A 288 -18.94 12.45 -4.68
C LEU A 288 -20.25 11.87 -5.25
N SER A 289 -20.42 10.55 -5.17
CA SER A 289 -21.66 9.87 -5.58
C SER A 289 -22.82 10.22 -4.65
N ARG A 290 -22.59 10.28 -3.33
CA ARG A 290 -23.58 10.77 -2.35
C ARG A 290 -23.98 12.21 -2.62
N LEU A 291 -23.02 13.10 -2.86
CA LEU A 291 -23.29 14.49 -3.24
C LEU A 291 -24.14 14.58 -4.52
N ALA A 292 -23.91 13.72 -5.51
CA ALA A 292 -24.75 13.68 -6.72
C ALA A 292 -26.20 13.31 -6.40
N ALA A 293 -26.40 12.31 -5.53
CA ALA A 293 -27.72 11.89 -5.07
C ALA A 293 -28.44 12.98 -4.26
N GLU A 294 -27.74 13.59 -3.29
CA GLU A 294 -28.26 14.68 -2.45
C GLU A 294 -28.68 15.90 -3.28
N ARG A 295 -27.86 16.28 -4.26
CA ARG A 295 -28.11 17.40 -5.19
C ARG A 295 -29.08 17.02 -6.32
N ARG A 296 -29.51 15.76 -6.39
CA ARG A 296 -30.44 15.20 -7.38
C ARG A 296 -29.98 15.43 -8.82
N VAL A 297 -28.71 15.15 -9.08
CA VAL A 297 -28.08 15.22 -10.40
C VAL A 297 -27.55 13.85 -10.82
N PRO A 298 -27.34 13.60 -12.13
CA PRO A 298 -26.71 12.36 -12.60
C PRO A 298 -25.34 12.15 -11.95
N ASN A 299 -25.03 10.91 -11.58
CA ASN A 299 -23.70 10.57 -11.08
C ASN A 299 -22.72 10.49 -12.27
N GLU A 300 -21.69 11.34 -12.21
CA GLU A 300 -20.63 11.43 -13.20
C GLU A 300 -19.30 10.93 -12.63
N PHE A 301 -19.24 10.50 -11.36
CA PHE A 301 -18.02 10.15 -10.64
C PHE A 301 -17.84 8.64 -10.50
N PHE A 302 -16.71 8.11 -10.96
CA PHE A 302 -16.45 6.68 -10.98
C PHE A 302 -15.03 6.34 -10.51
N ALA A 303 -14.89 5.28 -9.71
CA ALA A 303 -13.60 4.79 -9.24
C ALA A 303 -12.84 4.07 -10.38
N HIS A 304 -11.51 4.20 -10.40
CA HIS A 304 -10.65 3.49 -11.34
C HIS A 304 -9.29 3.13 -10.73
N HIS A 305 -9.09 1.85 -10.39
CA HIS A 305 -7.80 1.33 -9.92
C HIS A 305 -7.62 -0.16 -10.21
N GLY A 306 -6.39 -0.67 -10.06
CA GLY A 306 -6.00 -2.02 -10.50
C GLY A 306 -6.77 -3.19 -9.87
N ASN A 307 -7.37 -3.01 -8.69
CA ASN A 307 -8.17 -4.03 -8.02
C ASN A 307 -9.62 -4.15 -8.54
N LEU A 308 -10.09 -3.23 -9.38
CA LEU A 308 -11.43 -3.32 -9.94
C LEU A 308 -11.48 -4.39 -11.03
N ALA A 309 -12.65 -5.02 -11.17
CA ALA A 309 -12.87 -5.99 -12.22
C ALA A 309 -12.63 -5.33 -13.60
N LYS A 310 -12.22 -6.15 -14.57
CA LYS A 310 -11.92 -5.67 -15.92
C LYS A 310 -13.12 -4.93 -16.54
N GLN A 311 -14.32 -5.44 -16.34
CA GLN A 311 -15.56 -4.87 -16.88
C GLN A 311 -15.81 -3.46 -16.34
N ASP A 312 -15.58 -3.23 -15.04
CA ASP A 312 -15.77 -1.90 -14.42
C ASP A 312 -14.77 -0.87 -14.97
N ARG A 313 -13.50 -1.27 -15.13
CA ARG A 313 -12.48 -0.40 -15.72
C ARG A 313 -12.80 -0.06 -17.16
N GLU A 314 -13.18 -1.06 -17.96
CA GLU A 314 -13.57 -0.86 -19.36
C GLU A 314 -14.81 0.02 -19.50
N PHE A 315 -15.78 -0.09 -18.58
CA PHE A 315 -16.95 0.79 -18.53
C PHE A 315 -16.55 2.26 -18.36
N VAL A 316 -15.71 2.59 -17.38
CA VAL A 316 -15.26 3.97 -17.14
C VAL A 316 -14.43 4.49 -18.31
N GLU A 317 -13.51 3.68 -18.84
CA GLU A 317 -12.70 4.02 -20.03
C GLU A 317 -13.58 4.31 -21.26
N GLN A 318 -14.63 3.51 -21.48
CA GLN A 318 -15.57 3.72 -22.58
C GLN A 318 -16.39 4.99 -22.41
N ARG A 319 -16.85 5.31 -21.20
CA ARG A 319 -17.57 6.57 -20.93
C ARG A 319 -16.72 7.79 -21.22
N LEU A 320 -15.47 7.80 -20.76
CA LEU A 320 -14.48 8.85 -21.05
C LEU A 320 -14.22 9.02 -22.57
N LYS A 321 -14.36 7.95 -23.36
CA LYS A 321 -14.29 8.01 -24.84
C LYS A 321 -15.61 8.45 -25.48
N GLY A 322 -16.74 8.07 -24.88
CA GLY A 322 -18.09 8.12 -25.47
C GLY A 322 -18.75 9.49 -25.46
N GLY A 323 -18.13 10.50 -24.84
CA GLY A 323 -18.61 11.89 -24.82
C GLY A 323 -19.72 12.16 -23.80
N GLU A 324 -20.05 11.18 -22.95
CA GLU A 324 -20.86 11.42 -21.76
C GLU A 324 -19.98 11.99 -20.64
N PRO A 325 -20.38 13.09 -19.96
CA PRO A 325 -19.61 13.68 -18.87
C PRO A 325 -19.19 12.63 -17.84
N THR A 326 -17.87 12.49 -17.66
CA THR A 326 -17.30 11.45 -16.80
C THR A 326 -16.07 11.93 -16.06
N THR A 327 -16.08 11.82 -14.74
CA THR A 327 -14.96 12.10 -13.85
C THR A 327 -14.46 10.80 -13.23
N ALA A 328 -13.29 10.34 -13.67
CA ALA A 328 -12.66 9.16 -13.09
C ALA A 328 -11.79 9.54 -11.89
N VAL A 329 -12.11 9.01 -10.71
CA VAL A 329 -11.28 9.08 -9.51
C VAL A 329 -10.35 7.88 -9.51
N CYS A 330 -9.04 8.08 -9.62
CA CYS A 330 -8.11 7.02 -9.97
C CYS A 330 -6.78 7.06 -9.21
N THR A 331 -6.12 5.92 -9.13
CA THR A 331 -4.68 5.86 -8.79
C THR A 331 -3.83 6.15 -10.03
N SER A 332 -2.55 5.73 -10.06
CA SER A 332 -1.68 5.84 -11.24
C SER A 332 -2.15 5.04 -12.47
N THR A 333 -3.26 4.28 -12.38
CA THR A 333 -3.78 3.48 -13.51
C THR A 333 -4.14 4.27 -14.77
N LEU A 334 -4.59 5.53 -14.62
CA LEU A 334 -4.88 6.43 -15.74
C LEU A 334 -3.82 7.53 -15.93
N GLU A 335 -2.68 7.41 -15.24
CA GLU A 335 -1.52 8.31 -15.41
C GLU A 335 -0.86 8.12 -16.78
N MET A 336 -0.98 6.91 -17.31
CA MET A 336 -0.30 6.41 -18.51
C MET A 336 -1.20 6.40 -19.75
N GLY A 337 -0.56 6.26 -20.92
CA GLY A 337 -0.97 6.58 -22.31
C GLY A 337 -2.38 6.26 -22.83
N VAL A 338 -3.26 5.60 -22.07
CA VAL A 338 -4.57 5.14 -22.55
C VAL A 338 -5.32 6.30 -23.20
N ASP A 339 -5.81 6.07 -24.42
CA ASP A 339 -6.71 7.02 -25.04
C ASP A 339 -8.04 6.98 -24.30
N ILE A 340 -8.32 8.02 -23.53
CA ILE A 340 -9.55 8.21 -22.78
C ILE A 340 -10.29 9.45 -23.30
N GLY A 341 -10.11 9.79 -24.58
CA GLY A 341 -10.71 10.99 -25.15
C GLY A 341 -10.03 12.29 -24.71
N SER A 342 -10.76 13.41 -24.72
CA SER A 342 -10.23 14.73 -24.36
C SER A 342 -10.65 15.14 -22.95
N VAL A 343 -9.76 14.95 -21.98
CA VAL A 343 -9.96 15.39 -20.61
C VAL A 343 -9.82 16.92 -20.52
N GLU A 344 -10.80 17.57 -19.89
CA GLU A 344 -10.83 19.02 -19.69
C GLU A 344 -9.82 19.46 -18.63
N ALA A 345 -9.80 18.79 -17.47
CA ALA A 345 -8.92 19.12 -16.36
C ALA A 345 -8.53 17.88 -15.55
N VAL A 346 -7.40 18.00 -14.86
CA VAL A 346 -6.88 16.99 -13.95
C VAL A 346 -6.83 17.57 -12.54
N ALA A 347 -7.28 16.82 -11.54
CA ALA A 347 -7.05 17.08 -10.13
C ALA A 347 -6.05 16.08 -9.54
N GLN A 348 -5.27 16.56 -8.58
CA GLN A 348 -4.40 15.76 -7.73
C GLN A 348 -4.82 15.97 -6.28
N ILE A 349 -5.14 14.90 -5.56
CA ILE A 349 -5.41 14.92 -4.11
C ILE A 349 -4.16 14.46 -3.37
N GLY A 350 -3.68 15.30 -2.45
CA GLY A 350 -2.44 15.08 -1.71
C GLY A 350 -1.17 15.33 -2.54
N PRO A 351 0.01 15.27 -1.92
CA PRO A 351 1.27 15.50 -2.62
C PRO A 351 1.46 14.54 -3.80
N PRO A 352 1.93 14.98 -4.97
CA PRO A 352 2.21 14.05 -6.05
C PRO A 352 3.37 13.09 -5.65
N PRO A 353 3.38 11.83 -6.15
CA PRO A 353 4.46 10.87 -5.88
C PRO A 353 5.86 11.36 -6.26
N GLY A 354 5.93 12.20 -7.30
CA GLY A 354 7.17 12.78 -7.83
C GLY A 354 6.86 13.77 -8.96
N VAL A 355 7.89 14.47 -9.41
CA VAL A 355 7.83 15.48 -10.46
C VAL A 355 7.50 14.83 -11.80
N ALA A 356 8.08 13.67 -12.10
CA ALA A 356 7.77 12.87 -13.29
C ALA A 356 6.28 12.50 -13.36
N SER A 357 5.73 12.01 -12.25
CA SER A 357 4.32 11.62 -12.15
C SER A 357 3.38 12.81 -12.33
N LEU A 358 3.67 13.93 -11.65
CA LEU A 358 2.90 15.16 -11.77
C LEU A 358 2.84 15.66 -13.23
N ARG A 359 3.97 15.65 -13.93
CA ARG A 359 4.07 16.04 -15.34
C ARG A 359 3.22 15.14 -16.24
N GLN A 360 3.23 13.83 -16.01
CA GLN A 360 2.45 12.86 -16.78
C GLN A 360 0.94 13.06 -16.57
N ARG A 361 0.51 13.18 -15.31
CA ARG A 361 -0.89 13.46 -14.93
C ARG A 361 -1.37 14.76 -15.59
N MET A 362 -0.60 15.84 -15.48
CA MET A 362 -0.90 17.12 -16.14
C MET A 362 -1.08 16.97 -17.65
N GLY A 363 -0.22 16.17 -18.30
CA GLY A 363 -0.25 15.89 -19.73
C GLY A 363 -1.47 15.09 -20.22
N ARG A 364 -2.33 14.61 -19.31
CA ARG A 364 -3.64 14.01 -19.66
C ARG A 364 -4.67 15.07 -20.06
N SER A 365 -4.54 16.29 -19.54
CA SER A 365 -5.38 17.44 -19.94
C SER A 365 -4.78 18.23 -21.12
N GLY A 366 -5.60 19.05 -21.77
CA GLY A 366 -5.12 19.98 -22.82
C GLY A 366 -4.91 19.35 -24.20
N ARG A 367 -5.65 18.27 -24.51
CA ARG A 367 -5.68 17.71 -25.88
C ARG A 367 -6.38 18.69 -26.86
N ARG A 368 -6.05 18.60 -28.16
CA ARG A 368 -6.62 19.43 -29.25
C ARG A 368 -6.41 20.95 -29.10
N ASN A 369 -5.17 21.39 -28.82
CA ASN A 369 -4.78 22.81 -28.69
C ASN A 369 -5.43 23.58 -27.52
N ARG A 370 -6.05 22.90 -26.55
CA ARG A 370 -6.51 23.52 -25.31
C ARG A 370 -5.36 23.64 -24.32
N ILE A 371 -5.36 24.71 -23.53
CA ILE A 371 -4.39 24.90 -22.45
C ILE A 371 -4.67 23.85 -21.35
N PRO A 372 -3.69 22.99 -20.98
CA PRO A 372 -3.82 22.05 -19.87
C PRO A 372 -4.29 22.73 -18.59
N LYS A 373 -5.19 22.06 -17.84
CA LYS A 373 -5.71 22.54 -16.56
C LYS A 373 -5.35 21.53 -15.46
N LEU A 374 -4.63 21.99 -14.44
CA LEU A 374 -4.23 21.20 -13.29
C LEU A 374 -4.72 21.87 -12.01
N MET A 375 -5.44 21.12 -11.18
CA MET A 375 -5.83 21.50 -9.83
C MET A 375 -5.14 20.57 -8.83
N VAL A 376 -4.59 21.10 -7.75
CA VAL A 376 -3.98 20.27 -6.70
C VAL A 376 -4.64 20.62 -5.37
N HIS A 377 -5.05 19.62 -4.61
CA HIS A 377 -5.71 19.76 -3.32
C HIS A 377 -4.78 19.19 -2.25
N ILE A 378 -4.26 20.05 -1.38
CA ILE A 378 -3.40 19.64 -0.27
C ILE A 378 -4.14 19.89 1.04
N SER A 379 -4.29 18.83 1.82
CA SER A 379 -4.83 18.86 3.17
C SER A 379 -3.67 18.90 4.16
N GLU A 380 -3.73 19.84 5.10
CA GLU A 380 -2.83 19.92 6.26
C GLU A 380 -3.66 19.88 7.56
N ASP A 381 -3.11 19.32 8.63
CA ASP A 381 -3.82 19.26 9.92
C ASP A 381 -4.04 20.67 10.50
N GLU A 382 -5.18 20.91 11.12
CA GLU A 382 -5.44 22.20 11.76
C GLU A 382 -4.42 22.48 12.88
N MET A 383 -4.05 23.75 13.05
CA MET A 383 -3.25 24.19 14.19
C MET A 383 -4.00 23.85 15.48
N SER A 384 -3.36 23.10 16.37
CA SER A 384 -3.87 22.80 17.71
C SER A 384 -2.70 22.69 18.67
N ASP A 385 -2.97 22.73 19.97
CA ASP A 385 -1.93 22.55 21.00
C ASP A 385 -1.24 21.17 20.94
N GLN A 386 -1.82 20.22 20.19
CA GLN A 386 -1.32 18.86 20.00
C GLN A 386 -0.64 18.63 18.66
N ILE A 387 -0.51 19.65 17.81
CA ILE A 387 0.15 19.48 16.50
C ILE A 387 1.63 19.17 16.69
N SER A 388 2.16 18.27 15.85
CA SER A 388 3.59 17.96 15.89
C SER A 388 4.41 19.11 15.32
N THR A 389 5.63 19.27 15.84
CA THR A 389 6.58 20.29 15.39
C THR A 389 6.90 20.22 13.90
N LEU A 390 6.85 19.01 13.32
CA LEU A 390 7.11 18.80 11.89
C LEU A 390 5.86 19.11 11.04
N ASP A 391 4.64 18.87 11.55
CA ASP A 391 3.40 19.27 10.86
C ASP A 391 3.19 20.80 10.86
N GLU A 392 3.73 21.52 11.84
CA GLU A 392 3.76 22.99 11.84
C GLU A 392 4.47 23.56 10.60
N LEU A 393 5.42 22.81 10.03
CA LEU A 393 6.15 23.21 8.82
C LEU A 393 5.30 23.10 7.55
N ARG A 394 4.09 22.53 7.60
CA ARG A 394 3.22 22.29 6.42
C ARG A 394 3.94 21.54 5.28
N PRO A 395 4.60 20.40 5.58
CA PRO A 395 5.52 19.80 4.63
C PRO A 395 4.84 19.24 3.38
N ARG A 396 3.57 18.80 3.45
CA ARG A 396 2.84 18.27 2.29
C ARG A 396 2.61 19.38 1.26
N LEU A 397 2.22 20.57 1.72
CA LEU A 397 2.04 21.73 0.84
C LEU A 397 3.39 22.19 0.28
N VAL A 398 4.41 22.36 1.13
CA VAL A 398 5.71 22.88 0.68
C VAL A 398 6.40 21.91 -0.28
N GLN A 399 6.31 20.60 -0.05
CA GLN A 399 6.80 19.58 -0.99
C GLN A 399 6.09 19.66 -2.34
N THR A 400 4.76 19.82 -2.33
CA THR A 400 3.96 19.97 -3.55
C THR A 400 4.38 21.21 -4.33
N VAL A 401 4.58 22.33 -3.63
CA VAL A 401 5.03 23.58 -4.25
C VAL A 401 6.42 23.42 -4.87
N ALA A 402 7.34 22.76 -4.16
CA ALA A 402 8.68 22.45 -4.65
C ALA A 402 8.63 21.61 -5.93
N MET A 403 7.83 20.54 -5.95
CA MET A 403 7.67 19.66 -7.11
C MET A 403 7.07 20.39 -8.32
N ILE A 404 6.09 21.28 -8.11
CA ILE A 404 5.51 22.10 -9.17
C ILE A 404 6.54 23.07 -9.78
N GLN A 405 7.32 23.76 -8.94
CA GLN A 405 8.35 24.68 -9.45
C GLN A 405 9.44 23.92 -10.22
N LEU A 406 9.88 22.76 -9.72
CA LEU A 406 10.83 21.88 -10.41
C LEU A 406 10.28 21.36 -11.74
N MET A 407 8.98 21.01 -11.80
CA MET A 407 8.32 20.66 -13.05
C MET A 407 8.36 21.82 -14.06
N GLY A 408 8.15 23.06 -13.60
CA GLY A 408 8.26 24.29 -14.42
C GLY A 408 9.68 24.51 -14.96
N GLU A 409 10.69 24.14 -14.18
CA GLU A 409 12.11 24.14 -14.58
C GLU A 409 12.51 22.93 -15.41
N ARG A 410 11.56 22.04 -15.74
CA ARG A 410 11.75 20.81 -16.52
C ARG A 410 12.63 19.76 -15.84
N TYR A 411 12.79 19.84 -14.52
CA TYR A 411 13.39 18.77 -13.73
C TYR A 411 12.45 17.55 -13.69
N LEU A 412 13.02 16.35 -13.74
CA LEU A 412 12.36 15.07 -13.41
C LEU A 412 13.42 14.18 -12.76
N GLU A 413 12.97 13.21 -11.96
CA GLU A 413 13.84 12.24 -11.29
C GLU A 413 14.58 11.35 -12.31
N THR A 414 15.84 11.03 -12.01
CA THR A 414 16.71 10.17 -12.84
C THR A 414 16.94 8.82 -12.17
N PRO A 415 16.86 7.69 -12.91
CA PRO A 415 17.30 6.39 -12.43
C PRO A 415 18.74 6.38 -11.93
N ASP A 416 19.07 5.53 -10.95
CA ASP A 416 20.46 5.27 -10.57
C ASP A 416 21.06 4.24 -11.54
N PRO A 417 22.09 4.60 -12.34
CA PRO A 417 22.67 3.69 -13.32
C PRO A 417 23.48 2.55 -12.68
N ARG A 418 23.80 2.63 -11.38
CA ARG A 418 24.64 1.64 -10.67
C ARG A 418 23.87 0.43 -10.16
N HIS A 419 22.56 0.39 -10.35
CA HIS A 419 21.75 -0.72 -9.84
C HIS A 419 21.99 -1.99 -10.68
N PRO A 420 22.41 -3.12 -10.07
CA PRO A 420 22.69 -4.35 -10.83
C PRO A 420 21.45 -5.12 -11.30
N HIS A 421 20.26 -4.82 -10.76
CA HIS A 421 18.99 -5.47 -11.12
C HIS A 421 19.06 -7.01 -11.09
N LEU A 422 19.66 -7.56 -10.04
CA LEU A 422 19.94 -9.00 -9.91
C LEU A 422 18.67 -9.85 -9.91
N SER A 423 17.58 -9.34 -9.36
CA SER A 423 16.27 -9.98 -9.39
C SER A 423 15.78 -10.24 -10.82
N THR A 424 15.80 -9.20 -11.67
CA THR A 424 15.52 -9.37 -13.10
C THR A 424 16.56 -10.26 -13.79
N LEU A 425 17.84 -10.22 -13.40
CA LEU A 425 18.86 -11.08 -13.99
C LEU A 425 18.59 -12.57 -13.72
N VAL A 426 18.12 -12.96 -12.53
CA VAL A 426 17.66 -14.33 -12.22
C VAL A 426 16.60 -14.78 -13.23
N GLN A 427 15.59 -13.93 -13.45
CA GLN A 427 14.53 -14.19 -14.41
C GLN A 427 15.09 -14.33 -15.84
N GLN A 428 15.99 -13.44 -16.26
CA GLN A 428 16.53 -13.45 -17.61
C GLN A 428 17.47 -14.63 -17.88
N VAL A 429 18.23 -15.10 -16.89
CA VAL A 429 19.01 -16.35 -16.99
C VAL A 429 18.08 -17.53 -17.25
N LEU A 430 17.03 -17.70 -16.44
CA LEU A 430 16.04 -18.76 -16.64
C LEU A 430 15.33 -18.65 -17.98
N SER A 431 15.02 -17.43 -18.43
CA SER A 431 14.37 -17.20 -19.72
C SER A 431 15.26 -17.60 -20.90
N VAL A 432 16.56 -17.28 -20.86
CA VAL A 432 17.50 -17.70 -21.92
C VAL A 432 17.66 -19.21 -21.94
N ILE A 433 17.73 -19.86 -20.77
CA ILE A 433 17.80 -21.32 -20.67
C ILE A 433 16.52 -21.95 -21.24
N ALA A 434 15.35 -21.47 -20.85
CA ALA A 434 14.07 -21.97 -21.35
C ALA A 434 13.92 -21.77 -22.87
N GLN A 435 14.36 -20.63 -23.39
CA GLN A 435 14.37 -20.35 -24.83
C GLN A 435 15.27 -21.33 -25.61
N ARG A 436 16.46 -21.64 -25.08
CA ARG A 436 17.49 -22.41 -25.80
C ARG A 436 17.50 -23.91 -25.48
N GLY A 437 16.71 -24.33 -24.49
CA GLY A 437 16.78 -25.68 -23.92
C GLY A 437 18.03 -25.93 -23.06
N GLY A 438 18.79 -24.89 -22.74
CA GLY A 438 20.06 -24.96 -22.00
C GLY A 438 21.09 -23.93 -22.47
N ALA A 439 22.02 -23.55 -21.60
CA ALA A 439 23.12 -22.64 -21.95
C ALA A 439 24.36 -22.85 -21.08
N SER A 440 25.55 -22.53 -21.60
CA SER A 440 26.77 -22.49 -20.79
C SER A 440 26.83 -21.18 -20.00
N ALA A 441 27.47 -21.20 -18.82
CA ALA A 441 27.67 -20.00 -17.99
C ALA A 441 28.34 -18.85 -18.78
N GLY A 442 29.37 -19.16 -19.57
CA GLY A 442 30.04 -18.16 -20.42
C GLY A 442 29.14 -17.58 -21.51
N SER A 443 28.23 -18.38 -22.08
CA SER A 443 27.26 -17.88 -23.05
C SER A 443 26.23 -16.95 -22.41
N LEU A 444 25.73 -17.30 -21.22
CA LEU A 444 24.79 -16.48 -20.47
C LEU A 444 25.42 -15.13 -20.08
N TYR A 445 26.63 -15.14 -19.51
CA TYR A 445 27.36 -13.92 -19.16
C TYR A 445 27.61 -13.04 -20.39
N ALA A 446 28.03 -13.65 -21.50
CA ALA A 446 28.31 -12.92 -22.73
C ALA A 446 27.09 -12.18 -23.28
N VAL A 447 25.91 -12.82 -23.23
CA VAL A 447 24.66 -12.28 -23.78
C VAL A 447 23.97 -11.32 -22.81
N LEU A 448 23.97 -11.60 -21.50
CA LEU A 448 23.19 -10.80 -20.54
C LEU A 448 24.00 -9.65 -19.94
N CYS A 449 25.29 -9.85 -19.62
CA CYS A 449 26.10 -8.88 -18.90
C CYS A 449 27.12 -8.19 -19.80
N LYS A 450 27.95 -8.96 -20.53
CA LYS A 450 29.07 -8.40 -21.32
C LYS A 450 28.61 -7.56 -22.51
N ARG A 451 27.67 -8.08 -23.30
CA ARG A 451 27.06 -7.36 -24.45
C ARG A 451 25.63 -6.88 -24.15
N GLY A 452 25.02 -7.45 -23.12
CA GLY A 452 23.64 -7.18 -22.74
C GLY A 452 23.50 -5.99 -21.79
N PRO A 453 22.29 -5.79 -21.23
CA PRO A 453 21.98 -4.62 -20.41
C PRO A 453 22.50 -4.70 -18.97
N PHE A 454 22.85 -5.87 -18.44
CA PHE A 454 23.29 -6.04 -17.05
C PHE A 454 24.79 -5.73 -16.87
N ARG A 455 25.20 -4.52 -17.23
CA ARG A 455 26.62 -4.12 -17.34
C ARG A 455 27.32 -3.93 -16.00
N GLU A 456 26.55 -3.66 -14.94
CA GLU A 456 27.05 -3.53 -13.57
C GLU A 456 27.37 -4.89 -12.92
N VAL A 457 27.06 -6.01 -13.59
CA VAL A 457 27.34 -7.36 -13.11
C VAL A 457 28.60 -7.89 -13.77
N ASP A 458 29.68 -8.00 -13.00
CA ASP A 458 30.94 -8.58 -13.44
C ASP A 458 30.94 -10.13 -13.44
N GLU A 459 32.04 -10.74 -13.89
CA GLU A 459 32.16 -12.21 -13.96
C GLU A 459 32.06 -12.88 -12.58
N SER A 460 32.58 -12.24 -11.54
CA SER A 460 32.60 -12.80 -10.18
C SER A 460 31.18 -12.83 -9.60
N MET A 461 30.50 -11.69 -9.65
CA MET A 461 29.11 -11.52 -9.22
C MET A 461 28.18 -12.44 -10.02
N PHE A 462 28.41 -12.60 -11.32
CA PHE A 462 27.60 -13.52 -12.14
C PHE A 462 27.80 -14.98 -11.77
N VAL A 463 29.04 -15.41 -11.49
CA VAL A 463 29.31 -16.79 -11.02
C VAL A 463 28.65 -17.03 -9.66
N GLU A 464 28.69 -16.07 -8.75
CA GLU A 464 28.02 -16.16 -7.46
C GLU A 464 26.50 -16.27 -7.64
N LEU A 465 25.90 -15.45 -8.51
CA LEU A 465 24.48 -15.52 -8.87
C LEU A 465 24.10 -16.93 -9.36
N LEU A 466 24.87 -17.50 -10.30
CA LEU A 466 24.60 -18.84 -10.82
C LEU A 466 24.69 -19.92 -9.73
N ARG A 467 25.61 -19.78 -8.77
CA ARG A 467 25.71 -20.68 -7.62
C ARG A 467 24.49 -20.55 -6.71
N ALA A 468 24.07 -19.33 -6.39
CA ALA A 468 22.87 -19.06 -5.60
C ALA A 468 21.63 -19.70 -6.24
N MET A 469 21.46 -19.49 -7.54
CA MET A 469 20.39 -20.11 -8.33
C MET A 469 20.46 -21.65 -8.34
N GLY A 470 21.67 -22.23 -8.38
CA GLY A 470 21.87 -23.68 -8.28
C GLY A 470 21.47 -24.23 -6.91
N THR A 471 21.89 -23.56 -5.82
CA THR A 471 21.51 -23.93 -4.44
C THR A 471 20.00 -23.87 -4.23
N ALA A 472 19.33 -22.89 -4.83
CA ALA A 472 17.87 -22.75 -4.80
C ALA A 472 17.12 -23.71 -5.75
N ALA A 473 17.82 -24.64 -6.40
CA ALA A 473 17.26 -25.56 -7.41
C ALA A 473 16.54 -24.84 -8.58
N LEU A 474 16.90 -23.58 -8.85
CA LEU A 474 16.48 -22.87 -10.06
C LEU A 474 17.26 -23.38 -11.27
N LEU A 475 18.53 -23.73 -11.07
CA LEU A 475 19.41 -24.29 -12.09
C LEU A 475 19.91 -25.67 -11.69
N GLN A 476 20.16 -26.49 -12.68
CA GLN A 476 20.94 -27.72 -12.55
C GLN A 476 21.99 -27.77 -13.66
N GLN A 477 23.15 -28.36 -13.36
CA GLN A 477 24.21 -28.54 -14.35
C GLN A 477 24.21 -29.98 -14.88
N GLY A 478 24.09 -30.13 -16.19
CA GLY A 478 24.24 -31.41 -16.87
C GLY A 478 25.68 -31.93 -16.82
N SER A 479 25.87 -33.21 -17.10
CA SER A 479 27.21 -33.84 -17.15
C SER A 479 28.13 -33.26 -18.22
N ASP A 480 27.56 -32.62 -19.23
CA ASP A 480 28.24 -31.89 -20.31
C ASP A 480 28.59 -30.44 -19.94
N GLY A 481 28.27 -30.01 -18.72
CA GLY A 481 28.50 -28.66 -18.21
C GLY A 481 27.42 -27.65 -18.60
N LEU A 482 26.38 -28.06 -19.34
CA LEU A 482 25.26 -27.21 -19.74
C LEU A 482 24.36 -26.89 -18.53
N LEU A 483 23.98 -25.63 -18.36
CA LEU A 483 23.00 -25.23 -17.35
C LEU A 483 21.59 -25.40 -17.91
N LEU A 484 20.76 -26.11 -17.15
CA LEU A 484 19.35 -26.38 -17.42
C LEU A 484 18.51 -25.79 -16.29
N ALA A 485 17.20 -25.65 -16.52
CA ALA A 485 16.27 -25.36 -15.44
C ALA A 485 16.28 -26.52 -14.43
N GLY A 486 16.46 -26.20 -13.16
CA GLY A 486 16.29 -27.14 -12.04
C GLY A 486 14.81 -27.32 -11.71
N GLU A 487 14.49 -28.13 -10.70
CA GLU A 487 13.10 -28.45 -10.33
C GLU A 487 12.24 -27.21 -10.01
N VAL A 488 12.78 -26.26 -9.24
CA VAL A 488 12.09 -25.00 -8.91
C VAL A 488 12.05 -24.09 -10.13
N GLY A 489 13.15 -24.04 -10.89
CA GLY A 489 13.26 -23.23 -12.10
C GLY A 489 12.24 -23.64 -13.17
N ASP A 490 12.07 -24.96 -13.39
CA ASP A 490 11.13 -25.51 -14.37
C ASP A 490 9.68 -25.20 -14.00
N ARG A 491 9.30 -25.36 -12.72
CA ARG A 491 7.99 -24.92 -12.22
C ARG A 491 7.77 -23.42 -12.46
N MET A 492 8.81 -22.62 -12.21
CA MET A 492 8.72 -21.17 -12.34
C MET A 492 8.50 -20.75 -13.80
N VAL A 493 9.34 -21.19 -14.75
CA VAL A 493 9.23 -20.78 -16.16
C VAL A 493 7.91 -21.20 -16.82
N ASN A 494 7.28 -22.26 -16.30
CA ASN A 494 5.98 -22.75 -16.77
C ASN A 494 4.79 -22.03 -16.10
N HIS A 495 5.01 -21.20 -15.08
CA HIS A 495 3.96 -20.46 -14.39
C HIS A 495 3.79 -19.05 -14.99
N TYR A 496 2.54 -18.61 -15.21
CA TYR A 496 2.24 -17.34 -15.87
C TYR A 496 2.83 -16.11 -15.15
N SER A 497 3.02 -16.19 -13.84
CA SER A 497 3.61 -15.09 -13.06
C SER A 497 5.07 -14.86 -13.46
N PHE A 498 5.81 -15.85 -13.96
CA PHE A 498 7.22 -15.70 -14.35
C PHE A 498 7.44 -14.60 -15.37
N TYR A 499 6.49 -14.33 -16.27
CA TYR A 499 6.67 -13.33 -17.32
C TYR A 499 6.69 -11.87 -16.82
N THR A 500 6.34 -11.63 -15.56
CA THR A 500 6.41 -10.30 -14.91
C THR A 500 7.71 -10.19 -14.10
N ALA A 501 8.50 -9.13 -14.28
CA ALA A 501 9.75 -8.92 -13.54
C ALA A 501 9.57 -8.27 -12.15
N PHE A 502 8.36 -7.81 -11.82
CA PHE A 502 8.09 -7.00 -10.63
C PHE A 502 6.87 -7.51 -9.84
N HIS A 503 6.78 -7.17 -8.55
CA HIS A 503 5.56 -7.32 -7.75
C HIS A 503 4.59 -6.18 -8.00
N ALA A 504 3.28 -6.45 -7.95
CA ALA A 504 2.34 -5.36 -7.66
C ALA A 504 2.69 -4.82 -6.27
N ALA A 505 2.81 -3.50 -6.09
CA ALA A 505 3.14 -2.93 -4.78
C ALA A 505 2.18 -3.48 -3.71
N GLU A 506 2.73 -4.29 -2.80
CA GLU A 506 1.97 -4.96 -1.75
C GLU A 506 2.09 -4.14 -0.47
N GLU A 507 0.93 -3.83 0.11
CA GLU A 507 0.84 -3.14 1.38
C GLU A 507 0.93 -4.17 2.52
N LEU A 508 1.83 -3.96 3.46
CA LEU A 508 1.89 -4.71 4.71
C LEU A 508 0.96 -4.08 5.74
N ARG A 509 0.16 -4.89 6.42
CA ARG A 509 -0.65 -4.47 7.56
C ARG A 509 0.23 -4.33 8.79
N VAL A 510 0.23 -3.14 9.39
CA VAL A 510 0.93 -2.90 10.65
C VAL A 510 -0.01 -3.20 11.80
N LEU A 511 0.39 -4.10 12.70
CA LEU A 511 -0.38 -4.62 13.81
C LEU A 511 0.28 -4.29 15.15
N HIS A 512 -0.51 -3.95 16.16
CA HIS A 512 -0.08 -3.99 17.57
C HIS A 512 -1.05 -4.91 18.31
N GLY A 513 -0.57 -6.10 18.67
CA GLY A 513 -1.44 -7.21 19.06
C GLY A 513 -2.43 -7.55 17.93
N PRO A 514 -3.73 -7.75 18.22
CA PRO A 514 -4.74 -8.04 17.19
C PRO A 514 -5.21 -6.82 16.40
N ARG A 515 -4.79 -5.60 16.78
CA ARG A 515 -5.27 -4.34 16.18
C ARG A 515 -4.42 -3.95 14.99
N THR A 516 -5.06 -3.76 13.82
CA THR A 516 -4.41 -3.10 12.68
C THR A 516 -4.33 -1.58 12.91
N LEU A 517 -3.11 -1.05 12.88
CA LEU A 517 -2.79 0.37 13.02
C LEU A 517 -2.84 1.10 11.68
N GLY A 518 -2.57 0.41 10.58
CA GLY A 518 -2.55 0.95 9.21
C GLY A 518 -1.84 0.00 8.25
N THR A 519 -1.48 0.50 7.08
CA THR A 519 -0.67 -0.22 6.11
C THR A 519 0.56 0.58 5.71
N ILE A 520 1.64 -0.10 5.34
CA ILE A 520 2.87 0.49 4.83
C ILE A 520 3.38 -0.30 3.62
N THR A 521 4.16 0.35 2.76
CA THR A 521 4.92 -0.35 1.72
C THR A 521 6.30 -0.76 2.29
N PRO A 522 6.78 -1.99 2.06
CA PRO A 522 8.12 -2.40 2.46
C PRO A 522 9.19 -1.43 1.94
N GLY A 523 10.21 -1.17 2.76
CA GLY A 523 11.30 -0.25 2.42
C GLY A 523 12.54 -0.46 3.29
N PRO A 524 13.64 0.23 3.00
CA PRO A 524 14.96 0.03 3.62
C PRO A 524 14.98 0.13 5.16
N GLY A 525 14.05 0.89 5.76
CA GLY A 525 13.93 1.04 7.21
C GLY A 525 13.11 -0.06 7.91
N LEU A 526 12.55 -1.03 7.18
CA LEU A 526 11.62 -2.00 7.74
C LEU A 526 12.35 -3.26 8.26
N HIS A 527 12.72 -3.26 9.54
CA HIS A 527 13.39 -4.39 10.20
C HIS A 527 12.94 -4.57 11.64
N ILE A 528 13.16 -5.78 12.21
CA ILE A 528 12.94 -6.03 13.65
C ILE A 528 13.84 -5.10 14.46
N ASP A 529 13.29 -4.53 15.53
CA ASP A 529 13.82 -3.43 16.35
C ASP A 529 13.91 -2.06 15.66
N GLY A 530 13.68 -2.01 14.34
CA GLY A 530 13.54 -0.76 13.61
C GLY A 530 12.36 0.07 14.13
N LEU A 531 12.52 1.39 14.11
CA LEU A 531 11.44 2.30 14.47
C LEU A 531 10.58 2.63 13.25
N LEU A 532 9.29 2.39 13.39
CA LEU A 532 8.23 2.76 12.47
C LEU A 532 7.42 3.92 13.03
N LEU A 533 6.98 4.81 12.14
CA LEU A 533 6.08 5.91 12.44
C LEU A 533 4.72 5.62 11.81
N LEU A 534 3.67 5.52 12.63
CA LEU A 534 2.32 5.27 12.12
C LEU A 534 1.25 5.85 13.03
N GLY A 535 0.32 6.62 12.46
CA GLY A 535 -0.77 7.25 13.21
C GLY A 535 -0.29 8.26 14.25
N GLY A 536 0.83 8.93 13.98
CA GLY A 536 1.45 9.88 14.92
C GLY A 536 1.95 9.22 16.21
N ARG A 537 2.43 7.97 16.15
CA ARG A 537 3.13 7.33 17.27
C ARG A 537 4.35 6.60 16.74
N ARG A 538 5.39 6.52 17.57
CA ARG A 538 6.55 5.67 17.32
C ARG A 538 6.27 4.25 17.77
N TRP A 539 6.62 3.34 16.89
CA TRP A 539 6.34 1.93 16.97
C TRP A 539 7.66 1.21 16.74
N ARG A 540 8.15 0.46 17.72
CA ARG A 540 9.26 -0.44 17.50
C ARG A 540 8.72 -1.70 16.83
N ILE A 541 9.28 -2.08 15.70
CA ILE A 541 8.92 -3.30 14.99
C ILE A 541 9.43 -4.48 15.81
N VAL A 542 8.53 -5.38 16.20
CA VAL A 542 8.88 -6.56 16.99
C VAL A 542 8.84 -7.83 16.17
N ALA A 543 8.11 -7.84 15.05
CA ALA A 543 8.14 -8.94 14.10
C ALA A 543 7.73 -8.49 12.69
N LEU A 544 8.23 -9.21 11.69
CA LEU A 544 7.95 -9.03 10.27
C LEU A 544 7.58 -10.37 9.65
N GLU A 545 6.34 -10.48 9.17
CA GLU A 545 5.79 -11.66 8.49
C GLU A 545 5.42 -11.27 7.06
N LEU A 546 6.41 -11.28 6.15
CA LEU A 546 6.22 -10.82 4.78
C LEU A 546 5.22 -11.69 3.99
N ASP A 547 5.23 -13.01 4.21
CA ASP A 547 4.28 -13.94 3.57
C ASP A 547 2.83 -13.67 3.98
N ALA A 548 2.61 -13.33 5.26
CA ALA A 548 1.29 -12.96 5.78
C ALA A 548 0.95 -11.47 5.54
N LYS A 549 1.90 -10.71 4.99
CA LYS A 549 1.83 -9.25 4.77
C LYS A 549 1.58 -8.48 6.06
N ILE A 550 2.27 -8.85 7.14
CA ILE A 550 2.08 -8.30 8.48
C ILE A 550 3.39 -7.76 9.06
N VAL A 551 3.31 -6.59 9.70
CA VAL A 551 4.36 -6.02 10.54
C VAL A 551 3.80 -5.88 11.95
N MET A 552 4.36 -6.58 12.93
CA MET A 552 3.97 -6.40 14.33
C MET A 552 4.85 -5.36 15.00
N VAL A 553 4.24 -4.47 15.77
CA VAL A 553 4.92 -3.38 16.44
C VAL A 553 4.47 -3.21 17.89
N GLU A 554 5.35 -2.64 18.71
CA GLU A 554 5.10 -2.21 20.08
C GLU A 554 5.33 -0.70 20.24
N PRO A 555 4.66 -0.02 21.19
CA PRO A 555 4.92 1.39 21.44
C PRO A 555 6.38 1.65 21.83
N SER A 556 7.01 2.66 21.22
CA SER A 556 8.32 3.18 21.63
C SER A 556 8.18 4.59 22.23
N SER A 557 9.02 4.96 23.19
CA SER A 557 8.85 6.16 24.01
C SER A 557 9.09 7.46 23.23
N GLY A 558 8.02 8.23 23.02
CA GLY A 558 8.03 9.70 22.95
C GLY A 558 6.93 10.31 22.09
N ALA A 559 6.91 11.65 22.07
CA ALA A 559 5.77 12.45 21.65
C ALA A 559 5.46 12.39 20.15
N ARG A 560 4.15 12.48 19.84
CA ARG A 560 3.50 12.46 18.53
C ARG A 560 4.40 13.01 17.39
N PRO A 561 4.91 12.15 16.49
CA PRO A 561 5.58 12.55 15.25
C PRO A 561 4.57 12.98 14.17
N PRO A 562 5.01 13.75 13.16
CA PRO A 562 4.17 14.17 12.03
C PRO A 562 3.68 13.01 11.21
N ASN A 563 2.55 13.20 10.56
CA ASN A 563 1.99 12.22 9.65
C ASN A 563 2.54 12.49 8.24
N PHE A 564 3.51 11.70 7.78
CA PHE A 564 3.67 11.50 6.36
C PHE A 564 2.78 10.34 5.94
N ASP A 565 1.76 10.63 5.15
CA ASP A 565 1.07 9.61 4.37
C ASP A 565 2.12 8.97 3.46
N GLY A 566 2.54 7.74 3.81
CA GLY A 566 3.48 6.88 3.09
C GLY A 566 2.98 6.55 1.69
N THR A 567 2.94 7.56 0.85
CA THR A 567 2.28 7.51 -0.45
C THR A 567 3.32 7.15 -1.49
N SER A 568 3.20 5.91 -1.97
CA SER A 568 3.72 5.35 -3.23
C SER A 568 5.03 4.57 -3.24
N GLY A 569 5.78 4.49 -2.15
CA GLY A 569 7.06 3.76 -2.14
C GLY A 569 8.13 4.37 -3.08
N VAL A 570 7.91 5.60 -3.55
CA VAL A 570 8.85 6.38 -4.36
C VAL A 570 9.63 7.31 -3.43
N LEU A 571 10.96 7.21 -3.50
CA LEU A 571 11.85 8.07 -2.72
C LEU A 571 11.77 9.53 -3.21
N VAL A 572 11.64 10.47 -2.29
CA VAL A 572 11.68 11.92 -2.59
C VAL A 572 13.11 12.31 -2.95
N ALA A 573 13.29 12.83 -4.16
CA ALA A 573 14.61 13.19 -4.68
C ALA A 573 15.23 14.41 -3.96
N ASP A 574 16.55 14.45 -3.89
CA ASP A 574 17.32 15.52 -3.21
C ASP A 574 16.97 16.94 -3.66
N PRO A 575 16.80 17.23 -4.97
CA PRO A 575 16.41 18.57 -5.43
C PRO A 575 15.06 19.05 -4.87
N VAL A 576 14.13 18.14 -4.57
CA VAL A 576 12.82 18.48 -3.98
C VAL A 576 13.02 19.02 -2.56
N ARG A 577 13.77 18.31 -1.71
CA ARG A 577 14.01 18.71 -0.31
C ARG A 577 14.85 19.98 -0.22
N ARG A 578 15.83 20.16 -1.10
CA ARG A 578 16.57 21.43 -1.24
C ARG A 578 15.67 22.58 -1.66
N ARG A 579 14.70 22.34 -2.56
CA ARG A 579 13.73 23.35 -2.97
C ARG A 579 12.75 23.70 -1.84
N MET A 580 12.32 22.72 -1.05
CA MET A 580 11.50 22.96 0.15
C MET A 580 12.22 23.91 1.11
N ARG A 581 13.50 23.67 1.43
CA ARG A 581 14.30 24.59 2.26
C ARG A 581 14.31 26.02 1.70
N ARG A 582 14.52 26.17 0.39
CA ARG A 582 14.49 27.50 -0.25
C ARG A 582 13.13 28.18 -0.08
N LEU A 583 12.03 27.45 -0.25
CA LEU A 583 10.67 28.00 -0.11
C LEU A 583 10.35 28.49 1.30
N TYR A 584 10.96 27.91 2.34
CA TYR A 584 10.83 28.40 3.71
C TYR A 584 11.58 29.72 3.95
N VAL A 585 12.70 29.94 3.26
CA VAL A 585 13.57 31.10 3.45
C VAL A 585 13.13 32.30 2.60
N THR A 586 12.57 32.06 1.42
CA THR A 586 12.14 33.13 0.51
C THR A 586 10.73 33.61 0.82
N ASP A 587 10.44 34.88 0.57
CA ASP A 587 9.07 35.43 0.66
C ASP A 587 8.23 35.21 -0.60
N GLU A 588 8.78 34.60 -1.65
CA GLU A 588 8.10 34.39 -2.92
C GLU A 588 6.85 33.51 -2.73
N VAL A 589 5.66 34.08 -2.92
CA VAL A 589 4.39 33.34 -2.90
C VAL A 589 4.01 33.01 -4.35
N PRO A 590 3.96 31.72 -4.74
CA PRO A 590 3.56 31.37 -6.09
C PRO A 590 2.14 31.86 -6.41
N PRO A 591 1.92 32.51 -7.56
CA PRO A 591 0.64 33.16 -7.88
C PRO A 591 -0.51 32.18 -8.17
N TRP A 592 -0.22 30.89 -8.24
CA TRP A 592 -1.17 29.81 -8.48
C TRP A 592 -1.66 29.14 -7.19
N LEU A 593 -1.21 29.60 -6.02
CA LEU A 593 -1.82 29.23 -4.73
C LEU A 593 -3.17 29.96 -4.56
N ASP A 594 -4.15 29.30 -3.97
CA ASP A 594 -5.30 30.01 -3.41
C ASP A 594 -4.97 30.64 -2.05
N ASP A 595 -5.91 31.43 -1.52
CA ASP A 595 -5.68 32.19 -0.29
C ASP A 595 -5.37 31.27 0.90
N GLU A 596 -6.06 30.13 1.00
CA GLU A 596 -5.83 29.15 2.07
C GLU A 596 -4.47 28.46 1.95
N ALA A 597 -4.05 28.05 0.74
CA ALA A 597 -2.71 27.52 0.52
C ALA A 597 -1.63 28.57 0.80
N ALA A 598 -1.83 29.83 0.40
CA ALA A 598 -0.89 30.90 0.69
C ALA A 598 -0.75 31.13 2.21
N GLN A 599 -1.85 31.07 2.96
CA GLN A 599 -1.84 31.12 4.43
C GLN A 599 -1.11 29.93 5.05
N LEU A 600 -1.37 28.70 4.59
CA LEU A 600 -0.66 27.51 5.06
C LEU A 600 0.86 27.62 4.78
N LEU A 601 1.26 28.10 3.59
CA LEU A 601 2.67 28.34 3.28
C LEU A 601 3.28 29.39 4.23
N ALA A 602 2.56 30.48 4.51
CA ALA A 602 2.99 31.50 5.45
C ALA A 602 3.12 30.95 6.89
N GLN A 603 2.21 30.08 7.33
CA GLN A 603 2.31 29.37 8.62
C GLN A 603 3.57 28.49 8.67
N GLY A 604 3.84 27.72 7.61
CA GLY A 604 5.03 26.88 7.52
C GLY A 604 6.33 27.70 7.59
N ARG A 605 6.37 28.86 6.91
CA ARG A 605 7.49 29.82 6.99
C ARG A 605 7.66 30.41 8.39
N ALA A 606 6.56 30.81 9.02
CA ALA A 606 6.58 31.33 10.38
C ALA A 606 7.08 30.28 11.37
N ALA A 607 6.64 29.03 11.25
CA ALA A 607 7.14 27.91 12.05
C ALA A 607 8.64 27.68 11.79
N PHE A 608 9.08 27.61 10.54
CA PHE A 608 10.48 27.44 10.17
C PHE A 608 11.38 28.54 10.78
N ALA A 609 10.96 29.80 10.69
CA ALA A 609 11.66 30.94 11.29
C ALA A 609 11.66 30.89 12.82
N ARG A 610 10.50 30.61 13.44
CA ARG A 610 10.35 30.48 14.91
C ARG A 610 11.24 29.38 15.49
N LEU A 611 11.41 28.28 14.76
CA LEU A 611 12.26 27.15 15.13
C LEU A 611 13.75 27.40 14.85
N GLY A 612 14.10 28.50 14.16
CA GLY A 612 15.50 28.85 13.85
C GLY A 612 16.15 27.94 12.80
N LEU A 613 15.36 27.27 11.97
CA LEU A 613 15.85 26.25 11.02
C LEU A 613 16.62 26.82 9.82
N SER A 614 16.65 28.15 9.66
CA SER A 614 17.47 28.83 8.64
C SER A 614 18.96 28.60 8.87
N ASP A 615 19.39 28.75 10.14
CA ASP A 615 20.80 28.82 10.53
C ASP A 615 21.24 27.59 11.37
N ASN A 616 20.29 26.78 11.82
CA ASN A 616 20.55 25.64 12.68
C ASN A 616 19.69 24.43 12.27
N GLY A 617 20.35 23.33 11.91
CA GLY A 617 19.68 22.08 11.52
C GLY A 617 19.21 21.21 12.70
N PHE A 618 19.39 21.64 13.95
CA PHE A 618 19.11 20.81 15.14
C PHE A 618 18.06 21.43 16.05
N LEU A 619 17.06 20.64 16.46
CA LEU A 619 16.00 21.06 17.35
C LEU A 619 15.82 20.07 18.50
N GLU A 620 16.06 20.51 19.74
CA GLU A 620 15.94 19.67 20.93
C GLU A 620 14.50 19.70 21.48
N ARG A 621 13.93 18.51 21.73
CA ARG A 621 12.58 18.32 22.30
C ARG A 621 12.53 17.08 23.21
N GLY A 622 12.30 17.28 24.51
CA GLY A 622 11.91 16.19 25.42
C GLY A 622 12.89 15.01 25.52
N GLY A 623 14.20 15.26 25.44
CA GLY A 623 15.23 14.22 25.47
C GLY A 623 15.59 13.64 24.09
N GLU A 624 15.08 14.24 23.02
CA GLU A 624 15.33 13.88 21.62
C GLU A 624 15.77 15.10 20.83
N THR A 625 16.43 14.87 19.70
CA THR A 625 16.88 15.89 18.77
C THR A 625 16.36 15.57 17.37
N LEU A 626 15.64 16.52 16.78
CA LEU A 626 15.31 16.49 15.36
C LEU A 626 16.45 17.11 14.58
N VAL A 627 16.97 16.39 13.60
CA VAL A 627 17.99 16.87 12.66
C VAL A 627 17.33 17.12 11.32
N PHE A 628 17.54 18.29 10.71
CA PHE A 628 16.95 18.71 9.44
C PHE A 628 18.05 18.91 8.36
N PRO A 629 18.50 17.83 7.69
CA PRO A 629 19.49 17.94 6.64
C PRO A 629 18.97 18.60 5.35
N TRP A 630 17.64 18.60 5.14
CA TRP A 630 16.98 19.03 3.90
C TRP A 630 17.52 18.33 2.65
N ARG A 631 17.82 17.04 2.79
CA ARG A 631 18.31 16.16 1.73
C ARG A 631 17.25 15.13 1.35
N GLY A 632 17.39 14.56 0.15
CA GLY A 632 16.50 13.51 -0.37
C GLY A 632 16.61 12.19 0.38
N ASP A 633 15.61 11.34 0.23
CA ASP A 633 15.42 10.16 1.08
C ASP A 633 16.60 9.17 0.99
N LYS A 634 17.26 9.03 -0.17
CA LYS A 634 18.47 8.18 -0.32
C LYS A 634 19.61 8.62 0.61
N ILE A 635 19.78 9.94 0.79
CA ILE A 635 20.79 10.52 1.67
C ILE A 635 20.35 10.38 3.12
N MET A 636 19.06 10.61 3.41
CA MET A 636 18.48 10.43 4.74
C MET A 636 18.62 8.99 5.24
N ASN A 637 18.28 8.00 4.40
CA ASN A 637 18.48 6.57 4.67
C ASN A 637 19.94 6.25 4.98
N THR A 638 20.88 6.85 4.24
CA THR A 638 22.32 6.63 4.47
C THR A 638 22.77 7.20 5.80
N LEU A 639 22.31 8.41 6.15
CA LEU A 639 22.61 9.03 7.44
C LEU A 639 22.02 8.21 8.60
N ALA A 640 20.78 7.74 8.46
CA ALA A 640 20.14 6.88 9.44
C ALA A 640 20.91 5.55 9.62
N ALA A 641 21.34 4.90 8.52
CA ALA A 641 22.15 3.69 8.58
C ALA A 641 23.48 3.92 9.30
N VAL A 642 24.20 5.01 8.97
CA VAL A 642 25.47 5.36 9.63
C VAL A 642 25.31 5.64 11.12
N LEU A 643 24.23 6.32 11.52
CA LEU A 643 23.94 6.58 12.94
C LEU A 643 23.55 5.29 13.67
N THR A 644 22.75 4.43 13.04
CA THR A 644 22.35 3.12 13.59
C THR A 644 23.58 2.22 13.81
N ALA A 645 24.53 2.22 12.87
CA ALA A 645 25.81 1.52 12.97
C ALA A 645 26.68 2.02 14.16
N ARG A 646 26.37 3.20 14.70
CA ARG A 646 26.99 3.77 15.92
C ARG A 646 26.11 3.61 17.16
N GLU A 647 25.16 2.67 17.12
CA GLU A 647 24.22 2.36 18.20
C GLU A 647 23.36 3.56 18.62
N VAL A 648 23.15 4.50 17.69
CA VAL A 648 22.28 5.65 17.90
C VAL A 648 20.86 5.28 17.51
N ASP A 649 19.93 5.47 18.44
CA ASP A 649 18.49 5.30 18.21
C ASP A 649 17.97 6.44 17.32
N VAL A 650 17.74 6.13 16.04
CA VAL A 650 17.35 7.06 14.97
C VAL A 650 16.10 6.56 14.24
N ALA A 651 15.19 7.49 13.96
CA ALA A 651 14.05 7.29 13.08
C ALA A 651 14.07 8.32 11.95
N ASP A 652 13.64 7.94 10.75
CA ASP A 652 13.48 8.84 9.60
C ASP A 652 12.03 9.32 9.50
N ASP A 653 11.81 10.62 9.74
CA ASP A 653 10.52 11.31 9.63
C ASP A 653 10.34 12.00 8.26
N GLY A 654 11.13 11.64 7.25
CA GLY A 654 11.05 12.11 5.87
C GLY A 654 11.74 13.46 5.63
N ILE A 655 11.40 14.51 6.39
CA ILE A 655 12.08 15.82 6.32
C ILE A 655 13.15 16.00 7.39
N ALA A 656 13.17 15.11 8.38
CA ALA A 656 14.06 15.16 9.52
C ALA A 656 14.41 13.75 10.00
N LEU A 657 15.54 13.62 10.69
CA LEU A 657 15.87 12.44 11.49
C LEU A 657 15.55 12.73 12.95
N THR A 658 14.74 11.91 13.60
CA THR A 658 14.57 11.94 15.06
C THR A 658 15.63 11.07 15.70
N VAL A 659 16.46 11.68 16.55
CA VAL A 659 17.55 10.99 17.25
C VAL A 659 17.35 11.10 18.75
N LYS A 660 17.53 10.01 19.50
CA LYS A 660 17.49 10.04 20.96
C LYS A 660 18.72 10.75 21.54
N GLY A 661 18.51 11.64 22.50
CA GLY A 661 19.56 12.41 23.16
C GLY A 661 19.55 13.90 22.81
N THR A 662 20.51 14.63 23.38
CA THR A 662 20.71 16.07 23.19
C THR A 662 21.51 16.37 21.93
N ALA A 663 21.39 17.58 21.41
CA ALA A 663 21.97 17.99 20.13
C ALA A 663 23.49 18.12 20.16
N GLU A 664 24.10 18.53 21.29
CA GLU A 664 25.56 18.76 21.33
C GLU A 664 26.37 17.44 21.17
N PRO A 665 26.11 16.36 21.93
CA PRO A 665 26.76 15.07 21.70
C PRO A 665 26.53 14.52 20.29
N LEU A 666 25.32 14.71 19.75
CA LEU A 666 24.99 14.30 18.39
C LEU A 666 25.79 15.09 17.35
N ARG A 667 25.94 16.40 17.56
CA ARG A 667 26.74 17.27 16.69
C ARG A 667 28.21 16.89 16.73
N ASP A 668 28.74 16.59 17.92
CA ASP A 668 30.12 16.11 18.06
C ASP A 668 30.33 14.76 17.39
N LEU A 669 29.38 13.83 17.51
CA LEU A 669 29.40 12.57 16.78
C LEU A 669 29.41 12.82 15.26
N MET A 670 28.51 13.67 14.75
CA MET A 670 28.46 14.01 13.33
C MET A 670 29.76 14.68 12.84
N ARG A 671 30.36 15.58 13.63
CA ARG A 671 31.67 16.19 13.33
C ARG A 671 32.79 15.16 13.33
N SER A 672 32.74 14.16 14.23
CA SER A 672 33.70 13.05 14.24
C SER A 672 33.57 12.22 12.97
N LEU A 673 32.34 11.77 12.66
CA LEU A 673 32.04 11.00 11.45
C LEU A 673 32.45 11.74 10.17
N ALA A 674 32.24 13.05 10.11
CA ALA A 674 32.61 13.88 8.97
C ALA A 674 34.13 13.92 8.69
N LYS A 675 34.97 13.66 9.71
CA LYS A 675 36.44 13.59 9.59
C LYS A 675 36.95 12.19 9.27
N GLU A 676 36.14 11.17 9.52
CA GLU A 676 36.43 9.79 9.17
C GLU A 676 36.32 9.58 7.65
N PRO A 677 37.05 8.61 7.07
CA PRO A 677 36.82 8.21 5.68
C PRO A 677 35.36 7.79 5.47
N ALA A 678 34.87 7.99 4.25
CA ALA A 678 33.54 7.53 3.87
C ALA A 678 33.41 6.02 4.11
N ALA A 679 32.36 5.59 4.81
CA ALA A 679 32.11 4.17 5.04
C ALA A 679 31.90 3.43 3.73
N ASP A 680 32.25 2.14 3.70
CA ASP A 680 31.93 1.31 2.55
C ASP A 680 30.40 1.15 2.46
N PRO A 681 29.76 1.50 1.32
CA PRO A 681 28.34 1.25 1.11
C PRO A 681 27.92 -0.21 1.33
N LEU A 682 28.80 -1.17 1.04
CA LEU A 682 28.52 -2.60 1.21
C LEU A 682 28.53 -3.01 2.68
N GLU A 683 29.46 -2.48 3.48
CA GLU A 683 29.47 -2.74 4.93
C GLU A 683 28.20 -2.20 5.60
N LEU A 684 27.81 -0.96 5.27
CA LEU A 684 26.57 -0.34 5.78
C LEU A 684 25.31 -1.12 5.37
N ALA A 685 25.23 -1.54 4.11
CA ALA A 685 24.12 -2.37 3.65
C ALA A 685 24.14 -3.77 4.29
N GLY A 686 25.33 -4.30 4.62
CA GLY A 686 25.52 -5.57 5.32
C GLY A 686 24.89 -5.62 6.71
N GLU A 687 24.72 -4.48 7.36
CA GLU A 687 24.06 -4.36 8.66
C GLU A 687 22.53 -4.26 8.54
N CYS A 688 21.99 -4.01 7.34
CA CYS A 688 20.55 -3.91 7.13
C CYS A 688 19.87 -5.28 7.29
N PRO A 689 18.78 -5.39 8.08
CA PRO A 689 18.18 -6.70 8.34
C PRO A 689 17.23 -7.18 7.23
N SER A 690 16.63 -6.25 6.47
CA SER A 690 15.74 -6.56 5.35
C SER A 690 16.39 -6.11 4.05
N LEU A 691 16.78 -7.10 3.23
CA LEU A 691 17.44 -6.88 1.95
C LEU A 691 16.64 -7.40 0.75
N GLU A 692 15.63 -8.25 0.99
CA GLU A 692 14.79 -8.83 -0.06
C GLU A 692 13.61 -7.90 -0.37
N LEU A 693 13.64 -7.27 -1.54
CA LEU A 693 12.69 -6.22 -1.93
C LEU A 693 12.04 -6.49 -3.29
N ASP A 694 12.80 -7.06 -4.22
CA ASP A 694 12.36 -7.40 -5.57
C ASP A 694 12.00 -8.89 -5.69
N LYS A 695 11.35 -9.24 -6.79
CA LYS A 695 10.55 -10.46 -6.90
C LYS A 695 11.27 -11.79 -6.70
N HIS A 696 12.54 -11.81 -7.08
CA HIS A 696 13.40 -12.98 -7.06
C HIS A 696 14.54 -12.85 -6.05
N ASP A 697 14.47 -11.88 -5.14
CA ASP A 697 15.52 -11.63 -4.15
C ASP A 697 15.69 -12.78 -3.16
N GLY A 698 14.61 -13.51 -2.83
CA GLY A 698 14.68 -14.72 -1.98
C GLY A 698 15.48 -15.89 -2.57
N TYR A 699 16.02 -15.75 -3.78
CA TYR A 699 16.94 -16.71 -4.40
C TYR A 699 18.40 -16.23 -4.45
N LEU A 700 18.68 -15.03 -3.93
CA LEU A 700 20.00 -14.43 -3.93
C LEU A 700 20.71 -14.70 -2.59
N THR A 701 22.05 -14.75 -2.61
CA THR A 701 22.85 -14.76 -1.40
C THR A 701 22.78 -13.40 -0.70
N ARG A 702 23.07 -13.37 0.61
CA ARG A 702 23.14 -12.12 1.37
C ARG A 702 24.12 -11.12 0.73
N GLU A 703 25.27 -11.58 0.23
CA GLU A 703 26.27 -10.74 -0.44
C GLU A 703 25.69 -10.02 -1.67
N LEU A 704 25.02 -10.76 -2.57
CA LEU A 704 24.33 -10.19 -3.74
C LEU A 704 23.21 -9.20 -3.36
N LEU A 705 22.46 -9.51 -2.30
CA LEU A 705 21.41 -8.64 -1.79
C LEU A 705 21.98 -7.32 -1.23
N VAL A 706 23.09 -7.39 -0.49
CA VAL A 706 23.82 -6.22 0.03
C VAL A 706 24.27 -5.31 -1.11
N HIS A 707 24.83 -5.86 -2.19
CA HIS A 707 25.21 -5.09 -3.38
C HIS A 707 24.03 -4.35 -4.00
N SER A 708 22.90 -5.05 -4.19
CA SER A 708 21.69 -4.45 -4.78
C SER A 708 21.11 -3.35 -3.90
N TYR A 709 21.05 -3.59 -2.59
CA TYR A 709 20.55 -2.64 -1.61
C TYR A 709 21.40 -1.37 -1.54
N ALA A 710 22.72 -1.53 -1.44
CA ALA A 710 23.65 -0.40 -1.38
C ALA A 710 23.52 0.51 -2.60
N ALA A 711 23.47 -0.08 -3.80
CA ALA A 711 23.31 0.67 -5.04
C ALA A 711 21.97 1.43 -5.09
N ARG A 712 20.88 0.84 -4.59
CA ARG A 712 19.53 1.41 -4.68
C ARG A 712 19.27 2.47 -3.61
N PHE A 713 19.60 2.21 -2.35
CA PHE A 713 19.15 3.01 -1.20
C PHE A 713 20.22 3.85 -0.52
N LEU A 714 21.51 3.68 -0.83
CA LEU A 714 22.59 4.41 -0.19
C LEU A 714 23.29 5.41 -1.11
N ASP A 715 23.51 6.63 -0.63
CA ASP A 715 24.33 7.68 -1.24
C ASP A 715 25.35 8.20 -0.23
N VAL A 716 26.37 7.35 0.02
CA VAL A 716 27.47 7.63 0.96
C VAL A 716 28.20 8.94 0.64
N PRO A 717 28.60 9.25 -0.62
CA PRO A 717 29.30 10.49 -0.91
C PRO A 717 28.49 11.74 -0.51
N SER A 718 27.20 11.79 -0.85
CA SER A 718 26.33 12.91 -0.49
C SER A 718 26.01 12.95 1.01
N ALA A 719 25.92 11.80 1.68
CA ALA A 719 25.74 11.71 3.12
C ALA A 719 26.95 12.28 3.87
N TRP A 720 28.18 11.93 3.47
CA TRP A 720 29.40 12.49 4.07
C TRP A 720 29.54 13.99 3.83
N GLN A 721 29.13 14.48 2.65
CA GLN A 721 29.05 15.92 2.43
C GLN A 721 28.05 16.58 3.39
N THR A 722 26.90 15.94 3.60
CA THR A 722 25.86 16.45 4.50
C THR A 722 26.32 16.45 5.97
N LEU A 723 27.09 15.46 6.41
CA LEU A 723 27.71 15.44 7.74
C LEU A 723 28.68 16.62 7.93
N ARG A 724 29.48 16.95 6.91
CA ARG A 724 30.35 18.15 6.95
C ARG A 724 29.54 19.43 7.04
N ASP A 725 28.53 19.58 6.18
CA ASP A 725 27.66 20.76 6.16
C ASP A 725 26.95 20.98 7.51
N LEU A 726 26.49 19.90 8.17
CA LEU A 726 25.87 19.95 9.49
C LEU A 726 26.89 20.19 10.63
N GLY A 727 28.10 19.66 10.51
CA GLY A 727 29.16 19.77 11.50
C GLY A 727 29.83 21.15 11.57
N GLU A 728 29.86 21.87 10.45
CA GLU A 728 30.40 23.25 10.34
C GLU A 728 29.45 24.33 10.87
N GLY A 729 28.16 24.00 11.09
CA GLY A 729 27.20 24.90 11.74
C GLY A 729 27.62 25.24 13.17
N ASN A 730 27.84 26.52 13.47
CA ASN A 730 28.24 27.01 14.81
C ASN A 730 27.06 27.58 15.65
N ALA A 731 25.83 27.56 15.14
CA ALA A 731 24.66 28.05 15.87
C ALA A 731 24.22 27.04 16.95
N ALA A 732 23.99 27.51 18.18
CA ALA A 732 23.50 26.69 19.29
C ALA A 732 22.13 26.07 18.96
N ALA A 733 21.88 24.85 19.43
CA ALA A 733 20.62 24.16 19.17
C ALA A 733 19.41 24.94 19.73
N THR A 734 18.36 25.11 18.94
CA THR A 734 17.10 25.68 19.40
C THR A 734 16.46 24.69 20.36
N ARG A 735 16.15 25.13 21.59
CA ARG A 735 15.43 24.32 22.59
C ARG A 735 13.97 24.72 22.61
N ILE A 736 13.07 23.75 22.48
CA ILE A 736 11.63 23.97 22.64
C ILE A 736 11.09 23.16 23.81
N ALA A 737 10.18 23.76 24.59
CA ALA A 737 9.46 23.05 25.64
C ALA A 737 8.60 21.94 25.03
N ALA A 738 8.54 20.77 25.68
CA ALA A 738 7.60 19.73 25.31
C ALA A 738 6.15 20.25 25.49
N PRO A 739 5.17 19.81 24.68
CA PRO A 739 3.78 20.19 24.88
C PRO A 739 3.34 19.82 26.30
N VAL A 740 2.81 20.81 27.02
CA VAL A 740 2.38 20.66 28.40
C VAL A 740 1.04 19.91 28.42
N SER A 741 1.05 18.63 28.81
CA SER A 741 -0.17 17.92 29.22
C SER A 741 -0.14 17.70 30.74
N HIS A 742 -0.57 18.70 31.51
CA HIS A 742 -0.87 18.53 32.93
C HIS A 742 -2.36 18.29 33.12
N VAL A 743 -2.75 17.03 33.29
CA VAL A 743 -3.84 16.67 34.21
C VAL A 743 -3.18 15.74 35.23
N SER A 744 -3.19 16.10 36.51
CA SER A 744 -2.73 15.23 37.58
C SER A 744 -3.69 14.04 37.68
N THR A 745 -3.36 12.93 37.02
CA THR A 745 -4.09 11.66 37.15
C THR A 745 -3.45 10.83 38.23
N GLU A 746 -4.18 10.52 39.30
CA GLU A 746 -3.76 9.52 40.29
C GLU A 746 -3.49 8.17 39.59
N GLN A 747 -2.45 7.46 40.02
CA GLN A 747 -2.14 6.14 39.48
C GLN A 747 -2.73 5.04 40.37
N ALA A 748 -3.21 3.97 39.73
CA ALA A 748 -3.62 2.75 40.40
C ALA A 748 -2.40 2.08 41.06
N VAL A 749 -2.41 2.06 42.38
CA VAL A 749 -1.38 1.41 43.21
C VAL A 749 -1.92 0.10 43.76
N LEU A 750 -1.23 -1.00 43.48
CA LEU A 750 -1.57 -2.34 43.99
C LEU A 750 -1.49 -2.34 45.53
N GLY A 751 -2.45 -2.98 46.20
CA GLY A 751 -2.56 -2.96 47.67
C GLY A 751 -3.11 -1.66 48.28
N LYS A 752 -3.36 -0.61 47.47
CA LYS A 752 -4.07 0.62 47.90
C LYS A 752 -5.35 0.91 47.12
N THR A 753 -5.43 0.47 45.87
CA THR A 753 -6.58 0.73 44.98
C THR A 753 -7.58 -0.43 45.07
N PRO A 754 -8.88 -0.18 45.31
CA PRO A 754 -9.89 -1.23 45.32
C PRO A 754 -10.14 -1.80 43.92
N PHE A 755 -10.81 -2.95 43.84
CA PHE A 755 -11.20 -3.58 42.58
C PHE A 755 -12.72 -3.57 42.41
N ALA A 756 -13.19 -3.50 41.18
CA ALA A 756 -14.59 -3.68 40.81
C ALA A 756 -14.68 -4.76 39.73
N VAL A 757 -15.15 -5.94 40.10
CA VAL A 757 -15.27 -7.09 39.21
C VAL A 757 -16.62 -7.03 38.49
N VAL A 758 -16.59 -7.00 37.16
CA VAL A 758 -17.76 -6.81 36.30
C VAL A 758 -17.95 -8.03 35.40
N ASP A 759 -19.20 -8.43 35.24
CA ASP A 759 -19.62 -9.40 34.23
C ASP A 759 -20.98 -8.97 33.65
N VAL A 760 -21.21 -9.27 32.36
CA VAL A 760 -22.43 -8.89 31.64
C VAL A 760 -22.95 -10.03 30.78
N GLU A 761 -24.27 -10.19 30.77
CA GLU A 761 -24.98 -11.03 29.78
C GLU A 761 -25.57 -10.12 28.70
N THR A 762 -25.56 -10.58 27.44
CA THR A 762 -25.87 -9.72 26.28
C THR A 762 -26.79 -10.38 25.27
N THR A 763 -27.43 -9.57 24.42
CA THR A 763 -28.31 -10.06 23.33
C THR A 763 -27.54 -10.68 22.15
N GLY A 764 -26.20 -10.66 22.16
CA GLY A 764 -25.30 -11.06 21.07
C GLY A 764 -23.87 -10.53 21.26
N PHE A 765 -23.04 -10.52 20.21
CA PHE A 765 -21.60 -10.18 20.31
C PHE A 765 -21.23 -8.78 19.80
N ASP A 766 -22.16 -8.09 19.14
CA ASP A 766 -21.91 -6.80 18.48
C ASP A 766 -22.21 -5.61 19.40
N ALA A 767 -21.25 -5.28 20.27
CA ALA A 767 -21.35 -4.21 21.25
C ALA A 767 -21.51 -2.81 20.62
N ASP A 768 -20.91 -2.57 19.45
CA ASP A 768 -20.87 -1.25 18.80
C ASP A 768 -22.05 -1.03 17.82
N GLY A 769 -22.66 -2.12 17.34
CA GLY A 769 -23.87 -2.09 16.52
C GLY A 769 -25.13 -2.35 17.34
N ARG A 770 -25.77 -3.49 17.10
CA ARG A 770 -27.16 -3.71 17.57
C ARG A 770 -27.27 -4.30 18.97
N ASP A 771 -26.29 -5.06 19.47
CA ASP A 771 -26.45 -5.89 20.67
C ASP A 771 -26.30 -5.09 21.98
N ARG A 772 -27.06 -5.52 22.99
CA ARG A 772 -27.29 -4.77 24.25
C ARG A 772 -27.05 -5.66 25.47
N ILE A 773 -26.81 -5.06 26.63
CA ILE A 773 -26.73 -5.76 27.92
C ILE A 773 -28.14 -6.14 28.40
N VAL A 774 -28.30 -7.37 28.91
CA VAL A 774 -29.55 -7.89 29.51
C VAL A 774 -29.43 -8.19 31.01
N GLU A 775 -28.22 -8.38 31.52
CA GLU A 775 -27.90 -8.48 32.95
C GLU A 775 -26.50 -7.93 33.19
N ILE A 776 -26.29 -7.22 34.30
CA ILE A 776 -24.98 -6.74 34.73
C ILE A 776 -24.78 -7.03 36.22
N ALA A 777 -23.58 -7.45 36.59
CA ALA A 777 -23.16 -7.59 37.98
C ALA A 777 -21.83 -6.86 38.24
N ILE A 778 -21.71 -6.26 39.42
CA ILE A 778 -20.51 -5.57 39.88
C ILE A 778 -20.22 -5.97 41.34
N ILE A 779 -19.03 -6.53 41.57
CA ILE A 779 -18.54 -6.92 42.90
C ILE A 779 -17.37 -6.03 43.28
N ARG A 780 -17.51 -5.29 44.37
CA ARG A 780 -16.47 -4.41 44.91
C ARG A 780 -15.60 -5.19 45.88
N LEU A 781 -14.29 -5.12 45.67
CA LEU A 781 -13.29 -5.69 46.55
C LEU A 781 -12.37 -4.60 47.10
N ALA A 782 -11.92 -4.76 48.33
CA ALA A 782 -10.87 -3.95 48.92
C ALA A 782 -9.52 -4.28 48.24
N PRO A 783 -8.48 -3.45 48.44
CA PRO A 783 -7.18 -3.66 47.80
C PRO A 783 -6.50 -5.01 48.13
N ASP A 784 -6.89 -5.66 49.23
CA ASP A 784 -6.43 -6.99 49.64
C ASP A 784 -7.27 -8.15 49.06
N GLY A 785 -8.28 -7.83 48.25
CA GLY A 785 -9.19 -8.80 47.63
C GLY A 785 -10.38 -9.20 48.50
N SER A 786 -10.58 -8.60 49.68
CA SER A 786 -11.76 -8.86 50.53
C SER A 786 -13.03 -8.19 49.97
N LEU A 787 -14.18 -8.84 50.11
CA LEU A 787 -15.47 -8.36 49.58
C LEU A 787 -15.97 -7.12 50.33
N LEU A 788 -16.25 -6.03 49.60
CA LEU A 788 -16.83 -4.79 50.12
C LEU A 788 -18.33 -4.67 49.83
N ASP A 789 -18.74 -4.92 48.59
CA ASP A 789 -20.13 -4.77 48.14
C ASP A 789 -20.40 -5.67 46.94
N SER A 790 -21.67 -6.00 46.70
CA SER A 790 -22.12 -6.78 45.55
C SER A 790 -23.45 -6.22 45.06
N TRP A 791 -23.50 -5.94 43.77
CA TRP A 791 -24.63 -5.34 43.09
C TRP A 791 -24.89 -6.07 41.77
N SER A 792 -26.15 -6.34 41.44
CA SER A 792 -26.54 -6.82 40.12
C SER A 792 -27.96 -6.41 39.78
N THR A 793 -28.26 -6.31 38.48
CA THR A 793 -29.61 -6.03 37.99
C THR A 793 -29.83 -6.62 36.60
N LEU A 794 -31.08 -6.97 36.31
CA LEU A 794 -31.52 -7.16 34.93
C LEU A 794 -31.63 -5.81 34.24
N VAL A 795 -31.44 -5.80 32.92
CA VAL A 795 -31.51 -4.63 32.07
C VAL A 795 -32.46 -4.91 30.92
N ASP A 796 -33.45 -4.04 30.69
CA ASP A 796 -34.28 -4.09 29.49
C ASP A 796 -33.44 -3.61 28.28
N PRO A 797 -33.10 -4.50 27.32
CA PRO A 797 -32.32 -4.14 26.15
C PRO A 797 -33.15 -3.36 25.11
N GLN A 798 -34.45 -3.19 25.34
CA GLN A 798 -35.43 -2.61 24.41
C GLN A 798 -35.50 -3.36 23.06
N ARG A 799 -35.18 -4.66 23.10
CA ARG A 799 -35.20 -5.58 21.97
C ARG A 799 -35.33 -7.02 22.46
N THR A 800 -35.31 -7.96 21.53
CA THR A 800 -35.30 -9.40 21.87
C THR A 800 -34.09 -9.74 22.76
N PRO A 801 -34.24 -10.51 23.85
CA PRO A 801 -33.17 -10.84 24.80
C PRO A 801 -31.96 -11.57 24.22
N GLY A 802 -32.01 -12.00 22.96
CA GLY A 802 -30.91 -12.70 22.30
C GLY A 802 -30.86 -14.19 22.67
N PRO A 803 -29.67 -14.78 22.86
CA PRO A 803 -29.48 -16.23 22.99
C PRO A 803 -29.93 -16.75 24.37
N THR A 804 -31.24 -16.77 24.61
CA THR A 804 -31.88 -17.20 25.87
C THR A 804 -31.47 -18.59 26.36
N ARG A 805 -30.98 -19.46 25.47
CA ARG A 805 -30.40 -20.78 25.82
C ARG A 805 -29.06 -20.72 26.56
N VAL A 806 -28.38 -19.57 26.53
CA VAL A 806 -27.07 -19.35 27.17
C VAL A 806 -27.29 -18.81 28.59
N HIS A 807 -27.95 -17.66 28.70
CA HIS A 807 -28.13 -16.94 29.98
C HIS A 807 -29.49 -17.17 30.65
N GLY A 808 -30.41 -17.90 30.03
CA GLY A 808 -31.72 -18.25 30.62
C GLY A 808 -32.73 -17.09 30.76
N LEU A 809 -32.43 -15.89 30.24
CA LEU A 809 -33.30 -14.71 30.37
C LEU A 809 -34.27 -14.61 29.18
N THR A 810 -35.56 -14.77 29.45
CA THR A 810 -36.63 -14.62 28.45
C THR A 810 -37.15 -13.18 28.41
N ALA A 811 -37.94 -12.84 27.40
CA ALA A 811 -38.54 -11.51 27.30
C ALA A 811 -39.45 -11.23 28.52
N GLU A 812 -40.09 -12.25 29.08
CA GLU A 812 -40.93 -12.16 30.28
C GLU A 812 -40.13 -11.75 31.53
N HIS A 813 -38.88 -12.21 31.67
CA HIS A 813 -37.99 -11.82 32.77
C HIS A 813 -37.61 -10.33 32.72
N LEU A 814 -37.63 -9.70 31.55
CA LEU A 814 -37.16 -8.33 31.33
C LEU A 814 -38.29 -7.28 31.29
N VAL A 815 -39.57 -7.68 31.33
CA VAL A 815 -40.75 -6.79 31.17
C VAL A 815 -40.78 -5.61 32.16
N ASN A 816 -40.16 -5.75 33.33
CA ASN A 816 -40.09 -4.70 34.34
C ASN A 816 -38.64 -4.33 34.72
N ALA A 817 -37.65 -4.75 33.92
CA ALA A 817 -36.26 -4.39 34.15
C ALA A 817 -36.02 -2.91 33.80
N PRO A 818 -35.17 -2.19 34.55
CA PRO A 818 -34.75 -0.85 34.17
C PRO A 818 -33.98 -0.88 32.84
N THR A 819 -34.02 0.21 32.07
CA THR A 819 -33.11 0.34 30.92
C THR A 819 -31.70 0.63 31.41
N PHE A 820 -30.68 0.41 30.57
CA PHE A 820 -29.30 0.73 30.98
C PHE A 820 -29.15 2.23 31.34
N SER A 821 -29.88 3.11 30.65
CA SER A 821 -29.86 4.54 30.95
C SER A 821 -30.36 4.87 32.37
N ASP A 822 -31.26 4.05 32.93
CA ASP A 822 -31.79 4.25 34.28
C ASP A 822 -30.78 3.84 35.36
N VAL A 823 -29.88 2.88 35.06
CA VAL A 823 -28.88 2.35 36.01
C VAL A 823 -27.45 2.85 35.74
N ALA A 824 -27.23 3.63 34.68
CA ALA A 824 -25.90 4.06 34.24
C ALA A 824 -25.12 4.81 35.33
N ASP A 825 -25.76 5.71 36.08
CA ASP A 825 -25.11 6.49 37.14
C ASP A 825 -24.75 5.61 38.35
N GLU A 826 -25.56 4.60 38.67
CA GLU A 826 -25.30 3.62 39.72
C GLU A 826 -24.13 2.70 39.33
N VAL A 827 -24.09 2.23 38.08
CA VAL A 827 -22.97 1.47 37.51
C VAL A 827 -21.67 2.28 37.59
N LEU A 828 -21.68 3.54 37.14
CA LEU A 828 -20.49 4.40 37.20
C LEU A 828 -20.01 4.63 38.64
N ALA A 829 -20.94 4.80 39.58
CA ALA A 829 -20.63 4.93 41.00
C ALA A 829 -19.95 3.67 41.56
N HIS A 830 -20.44 2.48 41.21
CA HIS A 830 -19.82 1.21 41.60
C HIS A 830 -18.44 0.99 40.97
N LEU A 831 -18.10 1.62 39.84
CA LEU A 831 -16.78 1.51 39.21
C LEU A 831 -15.80 2.62 39.63
N SER A 832 -16.30 3.67 40.28
CA SER A 832 -15.53 4.86 40.68
C SER A 832 -14.35 4.50 41.60
N GLY A 833 -13.17 5.02 41.24
CA GLY A 833 -11.93 4.87 42.03
C GLY A 833 -11.36 3.45 42.14
N ALA A 834 -11.81 2.50 41.31
CA ALA A 834 -11.37 1.11 41.35
C ALA A 834 -10.71 0.65 40.04
N ILE A 835 -9.90 -0.41 40.15
CA ILE A 835 -9.45 -1.21 38.99
C ILE A 835 -10.62 -2.09 38.54
N VAL A 836 -11.06 -1.91 37.31
CA VAL A 836 -12.15 -2.69 36.72
C VAL A 836 -11.61 -4.05 36.28
N VAL A 837 -12.22 -5.12 36.76
CA VAL A 837 -11.76 -6.49 36.52
C VAL A 837 -12.86 -7.28 35.83
N ALA A 838 -12.52 -8.08 34.84
CA ALA A 838 -13.45 -9.06 34.27
C ALA A 838 -12.70 -10.29 33.79
N HIS A 839 -13.41 -11.41 33.62
CA HIS A 839 -12.77 -12.61 33.10
C HIS A 839 -12.35 -12.43 31.65
N ASN A 840 -13.22 -11.88 30.81
CA ASN A 840 -12.92 -11.51 29.43
C ASN A 840 -13.04 -10.00 29.22
N ALA A 841 -12.16 -9.23 29.87
CA ALA A 841 -12.31 -7.78 29.95
C ALA A 841 -12.47 -7.05 28.60
N ASP A 842 -11.94 -7.57 27.48
CA ASP A 842 -12.20 -6.94 26.16
C ASP A 842 -13.69 -6.99 25.75
N PHE A 843 -14.41 -8.05 26.16
CA PHE A 843 -15.83 -8.22 25.88
C PHE A 843 -16.68 -7.36 26.84
N ASP A 844 -16.55 -7.58 28.14
CA ASP A 844 -17.36 -6.91 29.17
C ASP A 844 -17.19 -5.38 29.13
N HIS A 845 -15.94 -4.91 28.99
CA HIS A 845 -15.65 -3.48 28.91
C HIS A 845 -16.21 -2.83 27.64
N ARG A 846 -16.24 -3.53 26.50
CA ARG A 846 -16.81 -2.98 25.26
C ARG A 846 -18.30 -2.75 25.39
N PHE A 847 -19.03 -3.73 25.93
CA PHE A 847 -20.47 -3.60 26.18
C PHE A 847 -20.77 -2.51 27.21
N LEU A 848 -20.01 -2.48 28.32
CA LEU A 848 -20.15 -1.45 29.34
C LEU A 848 -19.90 -0.04 28.78
N ARG A 849 -18.82 0.14 28.01
CA ARG A 849 -18.49 1.43 27.37
C ARG A 849 -19.54 1.85 26.35
N ALA A 850 -20.03 0.93 25.54
CA ALA A 850 -21.06 1.19 24.54
C ALA A 850 -22.38 1.60 25.20
N GLU A 851 -22.82 0.90 26.25
CA GLU A 851 -24.05 1.23 26.97
C GLU A 851 -23.95 2.56 27.75
N VAL A 852 -22.81 2.86 28.38
CA VAL A 852 -22.56 4.16 29.03
C VAL A 852 -22.61 5.29 27.99
N GLY A 853 -22.05 5.08 26.81
CA GLY A 853 -22.14 6.02 25.69
C GLY A 853 -23.58 6.22 25.20
N ARG A 854 -24.34 5.13 25.04
CA ARG A 854 -25.77 5.17 24.64
C ARG A 854 -26.65 5.87 25.68
N ALA A 855 -26.30 5.78 26.97
CA ALA A 855 -26.95 6.53 28.05
C ALA A 855 -26.56 8.03 28.10
N GLY A 856 -25.77 8.51 27.12
CA GLY A 856 -25.33 9.91 27.05
C GLY A 856 -24.34 10.28 28.15
N ARG A 857 -23.64 9.31 28.75
CA ARG A 857 -22.59 9.52 29.75
C ARG A 857 -21.21 9.34 29.11
N MET A 858 -20.23 10.07 29.61
CA MET A 858 -18.84 9.88 29.20
C MET A 858 -18.24 8.70 29.96
N ALA A 859 -17.93 7.61 29.27
CA ALA A 859 -17.23 6.47 29.84
C ALA A 859 -15.78 6.88 30.23
N PRO A 860 -15.40 6.80 31.51
CA PRO A 860 -14.03 7.03 31.94
C PRO A 860 -13.05 6.05 31.30
N HIS A 861 -11.77 6.44 31.21
CA HIS A 861 -10.70 5.49 30.90
C HIS A 861 -10.37 4.68 32.15
N TRP A 862 -11.15 3.62 32.41
CA TRP A 862 -10.92 2.77 33.58
C TRP A 862 -9.59 2.02 33.49
N PRO A 863 -8.88 1.84 34.62
CA PRO A 863 -7.80 0.87 34.69
C PRO A 863 -8.37 -0.54 34.66
N ILE A 864 -8.03 -1.33 33.63
CA ILE A 864 -8.66 -2.64 33.37
C ILE A 864 -7.69 -3.79 33.67
N LEU A 865 -8.19 -4.82 34.34
CA LEU A 865 -7.50 -6.09 34.58
C LEU A 865 -8.31 -7.27 34.01
N CYS A 866 -7.67 -8.14 33.23
CA CYS A 866 -8.31 -9.34 32.67
C CYS A 866 -7.82 -10.61 33.38
N THR A 867 -8.69 -11.30 34.12
CA THR A 867 -8.27 -12.50 34.86
C THR A 867 -7.94 -13.68 33.94
N ARG A 868 -8.53 -13.76 32.73
CA ARG A 868 -8.14 -14.74 31.71
C ARG A 868 -6.72 -14.53 31.18
N ARG A 869 -6.29 -13.28 30.99
CA ARG A 869 -4.90 -12.96 30.62
C ARG A 869 -3.96 -13.24 31.79
N LEU A 870 -4.36 -12.84 33.00
CA LEU A 870 -3.60 -13.09 34.22
C LEU A 870 -3.40 -14.60 34.50
N ALA A 871 -4.36 -15.43 34.09
CA ALA A 871 -4.24 -16.88 34.20
C ALA A 871 -3.07 -17.48 33.40
N TYR A 872 -2.59 -16.83 32.32
CA TYR A 872 -1.38 -17.30 31.61
C TYR A 872 -0.12 -17.18 32.45
N GLN A 873 -0.11 -16.24 33.40
CA GLN A 873 1.04 -15.98 34.27
C GLN A 873 0.92 -16.73 35.60
N LEU A 874 -0.30 -16.83 36.15
CA LEU A 874 -0.50 -17.23 37.55
C LEU A 874 -1.38 -18.49 37.75
N ALA A 875 -2.00 -19.05 36.71
CA ALA A 875 -2.83 -20.25 36.83
C ALA A 875 -2.05 -21.54 36.55
N SER A 876 -2.47 -22.62 37.19
CA SER A 876 -1.92 -23.98 37.00
C SER A 876 -2.64 -24.80 35.93
N ALA A 877 -3.79 -24.32 35.42
CA ALA A 877 -4.65 -25.06 34.49
C ALA A 877 -4.28 -24.84 33.01
N THR A 878 -4.51 -25.87 32.19
CA THR A 878 -4.34 -25.80 30.72
C THR A 878 -5.55 -25.19 30.01
N SER A 879 -6.74 -25.19 30.61
CA SER A 879 -7.90 -24.46 30.09
C SER A 879 -7.98 -23.07 30.72
N ARG A 880 -8.44 -22.08 29.93
CA ARG A 880 -8.59 -20.68 30.34
C ARG A 880 -10.06 -20.26 30.41
N ARG A 881 -10.97 -21.25 30.48
CA ARG A 881 -12.39 -21.02 30.78
C ARG A 881 -12.55 -20.81 32.28
N LEU A 882 -13.42 -19.87 32.68
CA LEU A 882 -13.63 -19.51 34.09
C LEU A 882 -13.94 -20.74 34.96
N THR A 883 -14.83 -21.62 34.51
CA THR A 883 -15.22 -22.84 35.22
C THR A 883 -14.04 -23.80 35.43
N ASP A 884 -13.16 -23.94 34.44
CA ASP A 884 -12.01 -24.83 34.54
C ASP A 884 -10.94 -24.27 35.47
N LEU A 885 -10.73 -22.94 35.43
CA LEU A 885 -9.84 -22.24 36.35
C LEU A 885 -10.35 -22.31 37.78
N CYS A 886 -11.65 -22.06 38.02
CA CYS A 886 -12.26 -22.20 39.34
C CYS A 886 -12.11 -23.63 39.87
N ARG A 887 -12.37 -24.64 39.03
CA ARG A 887 -12.20 -26.05 39.41
C ARG A 887 -10.76 -26.38 39.78
N ALA A 888 -9.79 -25.92 38.97
CA ALA A 888 -8.37 -26.14 39.23
C ALA A 888 -7.91 -25.50 40.57
N GLU A 889 -8.53 -24.39 40.95
CA GLU A 889 -8.25 -23.67 42.18
C GLU A 889 -9.14 -24.10 43.38
N GLY A 890 -9.97 -25.14 43.20
CA GLY A 890 -10.87 -25.64 44.25
C GLY A 890 -12.03 -24.70 44.61
N LEU A 891 -12.33 -23.74 43.74
CA LEU A 891 -13.43 -22.79 43.88
C LEU A 891 -14.73 -23.37 43.30
N ARG A 892 -15.85 -23.16 44.00
CA ARG A 892 -17.17 -23.54 43.50
C ARG A 892 -17.68 -22.50 42.49
N HIS A 893 -18.13 -22.94 41.33
CA HIS A 893 -18.81 -22.13 40.32
C HIS A 893 -20.17 -22.79 39.99
N GLU A 894 -21.18 -22.51 40.81
CA GLU A 894 -22.55 -23.02 40.65
C GLU A 894 -23.42 -21.92 40.01
N GLY A 895 -24.14 -22.24 38.93
CA GLY A 895 -24.98 -21.26 38.22
C GLY A 895 -24.27 -20.46 37.12
N ALA A 896 -23.28 -21.05 36.45
CA ALA A 896 -22.58 -20.44 35.31
C ALA A 896 -23.56 -19.92 34.25
N HIS A 897 -23.22 -18.79 33.62
CA HIS A 897 -24.07 -18.04 32.68
C HIS A 897 -25.16 -17.18 33.33
N SER A 898 -24.85 -16.66 34.52
CA SER A 898 -25.49 -15.47 35.10
C SER A 898 -24.39 -14.49 35.48
N ALA A 899 -24.60 -13.21 35.20
CA ALA A 899 -23.59 -12.18 35.42
C ALA A 899 -23.10 -12.18 36.89
N LEU A 900 -23.99 -12.39 37.86
CA LEU A 900 -23.62 -12.39 39.27
C LEU A 900 -22.76 -13.61 39.67
N ALA A 901 -23.09 -14.79 39.16
CA ALA A 901 -22.34 -16.01 39.46
C ALA A 901 -20.92 -15.96 38.87
N ASP A 902 -20.81 -15.47 37.63
CA ASP A 902 -19.56 -15.37 36.90
C ASP A 902 -18.67 -14.24 37.45
N ALA A 903 -19.25 -13.11 37.88
CA ALA A 903 -18.52 -12.06 38.60
C ALA A 903 -18.00 -12.53 39.98
N ASP A 904 -18.79 -13.29 40.75
CA ASP A 904 -18.37 -13.83 42.06
C ASP A 904 -17.23 -14.85 41.92
N ALA A 905 -17.35 -15.74 40.93
CA ALA A 905 -16.29 -16.68 40.58
C ALA A 905 -15.00 -15.94 40.16
N THR A 906 -15.14 -14.90 39.35
CA THR A 906 -14.01 -14.05 38.92
C THR A 906 -13.36 -13.31 40.10
N ALA A 907 -14.16 -12.81 41.04
CA ALA A 907 -13.68 -12.13 42.25
C ALA A 907 -12.87 -13.05 43.15
N ARG A 908 -13.37 -14.28 43.39
CA ARG A 908 -12.64 -15.29 44.18
C ARG A 908 -11.36 -15.74 43.50
N LEU A 909 -11.40 -15.89 42.17
CA LEU A 909 -10.23 -16.24 41.38
C LEU A 909 -9.16 -15.12 41.43
N LEU A 910 -9.58 -13.86 41.32
CA LEU A 910 -8.68 -12.71 41.46
C LEU A 910 -8.00 -12.71 42.84
N ALA A 911 -8.72 -12.98 43.93
CA ALA A 911 -8.13 -13.04 45.26
C ALA A 911 -7.04 -14.13 45.38
N VAL A 912 -7.18 -15.27 44.69
CA VAL A 912 -6.14 -16.31 44.60
C VAL A 912 -4.93 -15.78 43.83
N TYR A 913 -5.15 -15.10 42.70
CA TYR A 913 -4.07 -14.55 41.88
C TYR A 913 -3.30 -13.42 42.57
N LEU A 914 -3.98 -12.54 43.31
CA LEU A 914 -3.32 -11.49 44.09
C LEU A 914 -2.37 -12.06 45.14
N LYS A 915 -2.74 -13.14 45.83
CA LYS A 915 -1.86 -13.84 46.78
C LYS A 915 -0.64 -14.47 46.10
N ARG A 916 -0.81 -15.01 44.88
CA ARG A 916 0.30 -15.58 44.11
C ARG A 916 1.23 -14.50 43.56
N ALA A 917 0.67 -13.39 43.09
CA ALA A 917 1.43 -12.23 42.61
C ALA A 917 2.28 -11.64 43.74
N ASP A 918 1.72 -11.50 44.94
CA ASP A 918 2.45 -11.05 46.14
C ASP A 918 3.59 -12.02 46.52
N ALA A 919 3.31 -13.33 46.54
CA ALA A 919 4.35 -14.35 46.77
C ALA A 919 5.43 -14.40 45.67
N GLY A 920 5.08 -13.99 44.45
CA GLY A 920 5.97 -13.91 43.28
C GLY A 920 6.73 -12.59 43.16
N GLY A 921 6.55 -11.64 44.09
CA GLY A 921 7.23 -10.35 44.11
C GLY A 921 6.67 -9.29 43.14
N THR A 922 5.46 -9.49 42.60
CA THR A 922 4.77 -8.48 41.79
C THR A 922 4.35 -7.31 42.65
N SER A 923 4.84 -6.10 42.34
CA SER A 923 4.71 -4.92 43.20
C SER A 923 3.91 -3.77 42.58
N THR A 924 3.65 -3.80 41.27
CA THR A 924 2.94 -2.74 40.55
C THR A 924 1.69 -3.23 39.82
N ALA A 925 0.71 -2.35 39.62
CA ALA A 925 -0.52 -2.68 38.87
C ALA A 925 -0.22 -3.01 37.40
N SER A 926 0.78 -2.37 36.80
CA SER A 926 1.20 -2.66 35.42
C SER A 926 1.79 -4.07 35.28
N GLU A 927 2.56 -4.54 36.25
CA GLU A 927 3.11 -5.91 36.26
C GLU A 927 2.00 -6.97 36.35
N LEU A 928 0.90 -6.65 37.06
CA LEU A 928 -0.29 -7.50 37.12
C LEU A 928 -1.11 -7.48 35.81
N GLY A 929 -0.74 -6.65 34.83
CA GLY A 929 -1.43 -6.53 33.54
C GLY A 929 -2.55 -5.49 33.51
N VAL A 930 -2.56 -4.52 34.43
CA VAL A 930 -3.53 -3.40 34.43
C VAL A 930 -3.16 -2.38 33.36
N SER A 931 -4.11 -2.00 32.50
CA SER A 931 -3.90 -0.96 31.48
C SER A 931 -5.20 -0.23 31.11
N PRO A 932 -5.21 1.12 31.05
CA PRO A 932 -4.18 2.04 31.55
C PRO A 932 -4.00 1.93 33.09
N THR A 933 -2.93 2.49 33.65
CA THR A 933 -2.73 2.52 35.12
C THR A 933 -3.24 3.81 35.77
N THR A 934 -3.79 4.75 35.00
CA THR A 934 -4.35 6.00 35.51
C THR A 934 -5.77 5.81 36.03
N LEU A 935 -6.07 6.32 37.22
CA LEU A 935 -7.41 6.37 37.79
C LEU A 935 -8.16 7.63 37.28
N PRO A 936 -9.42 7.48 36.87
CA PRO A 936 -10.28 8.63 36.60
C PRO A 936 -10.68 9.35 37.92
N PRO A 937 -11.00 10.65 37.89
CA PRO A 937 -11.43 11.40 39.08
C PRO A 937 -12.69 10.78 39.70
N SER A 938 -12.74 10.70 41.04
CA SER A 938 -13.84 10.04 41.75
C SER A 938 -15.16 10.80 41.59
N VAL A 939 -16.23 10.07 41.29
CA VAL A 939 -17.62 10.56 41.33
C VAL A 939 -18.29 10.02 42.60
N ASP A 940 -18.96 10.89 43.37
CA ASP A 940 -19.71 10.49 44.57
C ASP A 940 -20.97 9.68 44.20
N PRO A 941 -21.30 8.59 44.94
CA PRO A 941 -22.47 7.77 44.64
C PRO A 941 -23.80 8.47 45.00
N PRO A 942 -24.86 8.33 44.19
CA PRO A 942 -26.19 8.81 44.54
C PRO A 942 -26.83 7.98 45.67
N THR A 943 -27.45 8.65 46.63
CA THR A 943 -28.11 8.05 47.81
C THR A 943 -29.55 7.63 47.52
N THR A 944 -29.79 6.48 46.89
CA THR A 944 -31.07 5.73 47.01
C THR A 944 -30.94 4.31 46.43
N ARG A 945 -31.32 3.28 47.20
CA ARG A 945 -31.37 1.87 46.78
C ARG A 945 -32.80 1.39 46.53
N PRO A 946 -33.06 0.65 45.45
CA PRO A 946 -33.99 -0.47 45.47
C PRO A 946 -33.26 -1.78 45.13
N SER A 947 -33.44 -2.81 45.96
CA SER A 947 -32.95 -4.17 45.66
C SER A 947 -34.12 -5.01 45.16
N LEU A 948 -33.99 -5.58 43.95
CA LEU A 948 -34.93 -6.59 43.43
C LEU A 948 -34.16 -7.91 43.25
N ARG A 949 -34.50 -8.92 44.06
CA ARG A 949 -34.00 -10.29 43.91
C ARG A 949 -34.87 -11.04 42.90
N LEU A 950 -34.27 -11.77 41.96
CA LEU A 950 -34.95 -12.78 41.16
C LEU A 950 -34.37 -14.19 41.38
N ARG A 951 -35.27 -15.18 41.32
CA ARG A 951 -35.12 -16.60 41.66
C ARG A 951 -34.42 -17.39 40.54
N THR A 952 -33.66 -18.42 40.93
CA THR A 952 -33.06 -19.43 40.05
C THR A 952 -34.07 -20.50 39.58
N ALA A 953 -33.92 -20.99 38.34
CA ALA A 953 -34.53 -22.22 37.82
C ALA A 953 -33.48 -23.05 37.04
N PRO A 954 -33.57 -24.39 37.00
CA PRO A 954 -32.50 -25.25 36.45
C PRO A 954 -32.62 -25.51 34.95
N ALA A 955 -31.47 -25.77 34.28
CA ALA A 955 -31.35 -26.06 32.85
C ALA A 955 -31.62 -27.55 32.48
N PRO A 956 -32.02 -27.88 31.23
CA PRO A 956 -32.35 -29.24 30.81
C PRO A 956 -31.13 -30.08 30.35
N ASP A 957 -31.28 -31.40 30.43
CA ASP A 957 -30.24 -32.43 30.31
C ASP A 957 -29.93 -32.84 28.84
N ARG A 958 -28.64 -32.83 28.48
CA ARG A 958 -28.08 -33.15 27.16
C ARG A 958 -28.15 -34.63 26.77
N GLN A 959 -28.35 -35.55 27.73
CA GLN A 959 -28.29 -37.00 27.43
C GLN A 959 -29.55 -37.57 26.74
N ALA A 960 -30.65 -36.81 26.68
CA ALA A 960 -31.91 -37.34 26.15
C ALA A 960 -32.12 -37.14 24.63
N LEU A 961 -31.31 -36.32 23.96
CA LEU A 961 -31.59 -35.84 22.60
C LEU A 961 -30.73 -36.47 21.48
N ALA A 962 -29.62 -37.13 21.82
CA ALA A 962 -28.78 -37.83 20.84
C ALA A 962 -28.89 -39.33 21.06
N GLY A 963 -29.74 -40.01 20.28
CA GLY A 963 -29.95 -41.45 20.34
C GLY A 963 -28.66 -42.25 20.11
N GLY A 964 -27.89 -42.47 21.18
CA GLY A 964 -26.88 -43.53 21.31
C GLY A 964 -25.58 -43.40 20.52
N ALA A 965 -25.34 -42.32 19.76
CA ALA A 965 -24.10 -42.15 18.99
C ALA A 965 -23.37 -40.86 19.39
N SER A 966 -22.76 -40.86 20.57
CA SER A 966 -21.84 -39.81 21.01
C SER A 966 -20.52 -40.46 21.41
N GLY A 967 -19.45 -40.14 20.70
CA GLY A 967 -18.10 -40.65 20.99
C GLY A 967 -17.09 -40.59 19.84
N ASP A 968 -17.48 -40.18 18.62
CA ASP A 968 -16.52 -39.90 17.54
C ASP A 968 -16.31 -38.39 17.41
N PRO A 969 -15.19 -37.83 17.89
CA PRO A 969 -14.95 -36.37 17.90
C PRO A 969 -14.90 -35.76 16.49
N ARG A 970 -14.79 -36.57 15.43
CA ARG A 970 -14.86 -36.10 14.04
C ARG A 970 -16.28 -35.78 13.59
N LEU A 971 -17.28 -36.37 14.23
CA LEU A 971 -18.70 -36.14 13.95
C LEU A 971 -19.24 -34.93 14.72
N ASP A 972 -18.65 -34.61 15.87
CA ASP A 972 -19.08 -33.51 16.75
C ASP A 972 -18.96 -32.15 16.05
N ASP A 973 -17.84 -31.86 15.36
CA ASP A 973 -17.66 -30.62 14.61
C ASP A 973 -18.69 -30.47 13.45
N TYR A 974 -19.09 -31.59 12.83
CA TYR A 974 -20.10 -31.60 11.79
C TYR A 974 -21.52 -31.40 12.35
N LEU A 975 -21.81 -32.00 13.52
CA LEU A 975 -23.10 -31.85 14.21
C LEU A 975 -23.28 -30.44 14.77
N ASP A 976 -22.22 -29.84 15.32
CA ASP A 976 -22.23 -28.46 15.82
C ASP A 976 -22.54 -27.47 14.69
N LEU A 977 -21.92 -27.64 13.51
CA LEU A 977 -22.21 -26.80 12.35
C LEU A 977 -23.61 -27.08 11.78
N LEU A 978 -24.05 -28.34 11.75
CA LEU A 978 -25.38 -28.71 11.27
C LEU A 978 -26.49 -28.18 12.18
N GLU A 979 -26.27 -28.12 13.50
CA GLU A 979 -27.18 -27.50 14.47
C GLU A 979 -27.32 -25.99 14.25
N ILE A 980 -26.23 -25.33 13.85
CA ILE A 980 -26.21 -23.89 13.52
C ILE A 980 -26.98 -23.65 12.22
N VAL A 981 -26.75 -24.46 11.17
CA VAL A 981 -27.38 -24.31 9.85
C VAL A 981 -28.87 -24.67 9.88
N LEU A 982 -29.31 -25.57 10.76
CA LEU A 982 -30.73 -25.94 10.87
C LEU A 982 -31.57 -25.00 11.76
N ALA A 983 -30.96 -23.95 12.32
CA ALA A 983 -31.57 -23.08 13.32
C ALA A 983 -32.75 -22.24 12.80
N ASP A 984 -32.85 -22.02 11.49
CA ASP A 984 -33.94 -21.28 10.82
C ASP A 984 -34.79 -22.15 9.86
N HIS A 985 -34.50 -23.46 9.82
CA HIS A 985 -35.15 -24.47 8.98
C HIS A 985 -35.03 -24.28 7.45
N VAL A 986 -34.08 -23.47 6.95
CA VAL A 986 -33.79 -23.33 5.51
C VAL A 986 -32.28 -23.37 5.26
N ILE A 987 -31.80 -24.35 4.51
CA ILE A 987 -30.37 -24.45 4.18
C ILE A 987 -30.07 -23.70 2.89
N THR A 988 -29.14 -22.75 2.93
CA THR A 988 -28.65 -22.04 1.74
C THR A 988 -27.54 -22.80 1.02
N GLU A 989 -27.29 -22.48 -0.26
CA GLU A 989 -26.29 -23.16 -1.10
C GLU A 989 -24.85 -23.00 -0.57
N GLU A 990 -24.54 -21.85 0.05
CA GLU A 990 -23.26 -21.59 0.72
C GLU A 990 -23.08 -22.41 2.00
N GLU A 991 -24.14 -22.59 2.79
CA GLU A 991 -24.10 -23.39 4.02
C GLU A 991 -24.00 -24.88 3.72
N GLU A 992 -24.62 -25.34 2.63
CA GLU A 992 -24.46 -26.71 2.16
C GLU A 992 -23.02 -27.00 1.69
N GLN A 993 -22.37 -26.05 1.02
CA GLN A 993 -20.95 -26.16 0.68
C GLN A 993 -20.06 -26.18 1.93
N GLN A 994 -20.35 -25.36 2.94
CA GLN A 994 -19.60 -25.36 4.20
C GLN A 994 -19.75 -26.69 4.95
N LEU A 995 -20.96 -27.25 5.03
CA LEU A 995 -21.20 -28.58 5.58
C LEU A 995 -20.42 -29.64 4.79
N ALA A 996 -20.39 -29.56 3.46
CA ALA A 996 -19.64 -30.51 2.62
C ALA A 996 -18.11 -30.42 2.84
N VAL A 997 -17.58 -29.21 3.04
CA VAL A 997 -16.16 -28.98 3.34
C VAL A 997 -15.79 -29.59 4.69
N VAL A 998 -16.58 -29.35 5.74
CA VAL A 998 -16.33 -29.92 7.08
C VAL A 998 -16.47 -31.43 7.08
N ALA A 999 -17.48 -31.99 6.41
CA ALA A 999 -17.63 -33.44 6.27
C ALA A 999 -16.43 -34.08 5.57
N THR A 1000 -15.90 -33.43 4.54
CA THR A 1000 -14.73 -33.91 3.78
C THR A 1000 -13.45 -33.78 4.61
N ALA A 1001 -13.25 -32.66 5.30
CA ALA A 1001 -12.09 -32.41 6.16
C ALA A 1001 -12.04 -33.37 7.36
N SER A 1002 -13.19 -33.71 7.93
CA SER A 1002 -13.31 -34.67 9.04
C SER A 1002 -13.37 -36.14 8.58
N GLY A 1003 -13.35 -36.39 7.27
CA GLY A 1003 -13.32 -37.74 6.68
C GLY A 1003 -14.61 -38.55 6.87
N LEU A 1004 -15.76 -37.89 7.00
CA LEU A 1004 -17.05 -38.53 7.25
C LEU A 1004 -17.59 -39.21 5.99
N THR A 1005 -18.14 -40.42 6.15
CA THR A 1005 -18.78 -41.13 5.03
C THR A 1005 -20.17 -40.56 4.73
N ARG A 1006 -20.65 -40.69 3.48
CA ARG A 1006 -22.00 -40.25 3.09
C ARG A 1006 -23.11 -40.84 3.98
N GLN A 1007 -22.91 -42.06 4.47
CA GLN A 1007 -23.87 -42.74 5.34
C GLN A 1007 -23.92 -42.14 6.75
N GLN A 1008 -22.78 -41.69 7.29
CA GLN A 1008 -22.69 -41.00 8.59
C GLN A 1008 -23.30 -39.59 8.51
N VAL A 1009 -23.05 -38.86 7.43
CA VAL A 1009 -23.65 -37.54 7.19
C VAL A 1009 -25.17 -37.63 7.07
N ALA A 1010 -25.68 -38.61 6.33
CA ALA A 1010 -27.12 -38.82 6.18
C ALA A 1010 -27.80 -39.20 7.51
N ALA A 1011 -27.16 -40.06 8.32
CA ALA A 1011 -27.67 -40.44 9.64
C ALA A 1011 -27.70 -39.25 10.61
N ALA A 1012 -26.66 -38.40 10.61
CA ALA A 1012 -26.59 -37.19 11.41
C ALA A 1012 -27.70 -36.19 11.05
N ARG A 1013 -27.92 -35.95 9.75
CA ARG A 1013 -29.00 -35.08 9.26
C ARG A 1013 -30.39 -35.60 9.63
N HIS A 1014 -30.62 -36.91 9.54
CA HIS A 1014 -31.90 -37.52 9.89
C HIS A 1014 -32.16 -37.53 11.41
N ALA A 1015 -31.12 -37.65 12.23
CA ALA A 1015 -31.26 -37.64 13.69
C ALA A 1015 -31.64 -36.25 14.25
N MET A 1016 -31.15 -35.18 13.63
CA MET A 1016 -31.41 -33.80 14.08
C MET A 1016 -32.66 -33.16 13.47
N SER A 1017 -33.30 -33.80 12.48
CA SER A 1017 -34.56 -33.33 11.88
C SER A 1017 -35.56 -34.49 11.71
N PRO A 1018 -36.20 -34.97 12.79
CA PRO A 1018 -37.15 -36.09 12.73
C PRO A 1018 -38.49 -35.71 12.06
N THR A 1019 -38.76 -34.42 11.85
CA THR A 1019 -39.95 -33.91 11.18
C THR A 1019 -39.64 -33.47 9.75
N GLY A 1020 -39.49 -34.44 8.83
CA GLY A 1020 -39.86 -34.36 7.41
C GLY A 1020 -39.42 -33.17 6.51
N CYS A 1021 -38.66 -32.19 6.99
CA CYS A 1021 -38.35 -30.96 6.24
C CYS A 1021 -37.18 -31.10 5.26
N LEU A 1022 -36.55 -32.28 5.15
CA LEU A 1022 -35.36 -32.50 4.35
C LEU A 1022 -35.54 -33.44 3.14
N GLU A 1023 -36.75 -33.93 2.86
CA GLU A 1023 -37.00 -34.74 1.66
C GLU A 1023 -37.28 -33.92 0.39
N ALA A 1024 -37.44 -32.59 0.46
CA ALA A 1024 -37.75 -31.75 -0.70
C ALA A 1024 -36.53 -31.06 -1.34
N ALA A 1025 -35.32 -31.23 -0.77
CA ALA A 1025 -34.08 -30.60 -1.24
C ALA A 1025 -32.93 -31.59 -1.51
N LEU A 1026 -33.20 -32.90 -1.49
CA LEU A 1026 -32.34 -33.97 -2.03
C LEU A 1026 -32.83 -34.39 -3.41
#